data_AF-A0A8J3G8D8-F1
#
_entry.id   AF-A0A8J3G8D8-F1
#
_cell.length_a   1.000
_cell.length_b   1.000
_cell.length_c   1.000
_cell.angle_alpha   90.00
_cell.angle_beta   90.00
_cell.angle_gamma   90.00
#
_symmetry.space_group_name_H-M   'P 1'
#
loop_
_entity.id
_entity.type
_entity.pdbx_description
1 polymer ?
#
loop_
_entity_poly.entity_id
_entity_poly.type
_entity_poly.pdbx_seq_one_letter_code
_entity_poly.pdbx_strand_id
1 'polypeptide(L)'
;MKKLLSACLFFAFCLPFARGQTITFPPGKLASEEYVQHYVDSVLQAKPVVQVPPVITLPAPPTLQPCKAGPEIRTITSVTEQSLVLVFHGEEVHGMDFEILKNGAVQRAGKLEPKSNTLTLGYESLSGGTYSLRLIGNTCLGSSEPREFTIEKFSGQVNPPKIPVPDPGRADQTVQPVLLSKSHPYILDVTITGTSENWLISDVSTFQLREGYEFLYLVNNDIVRTSQNLTNYHYAGNTPVRIQKHPIKKGAESLARWDMNAQPGSWFDKDASYAFGPISDVGGVTAYYFKGGWLPQSQDLAWVNPVPAGWQPKDYSTWPESSPAITLPANKVYVQAPHTEGQTISQLLRLGVTHYSQKWRTKEAGLPADRVYNDVPQTRTLLNLSMNGNQWVKSFSDDHIRAAARRIEIMPVMVNETMEGDDWIPQDNRSWGIFYDELGNRIPRDGKRRYLSHNYYDILPNEYSTANKKLTDLRWVYNTPARNLPRGVFSGTLKSTNTHMTGWYKNAPDETTYVYKRLYNMQVSRKLGLFTGVFIFPVHEWLPGFSWQVEVASPAGKFSRSDKAPLSPSELVTAAFLGLDEGDIAIVWDTDFWLSKNPADQKVSWMGTGKDRWEGPGEFPYKSNGAGFGGYPQWTYDVFHFGVLLYSHTSAATDGGESHYASFRIDGGSWITPRLDGSDVLDAWDQKRGLAKVTKKGKVVTISYVNPAADNQPHSIEIRDPDNASRTWRGTVFGDVIHSVNLSI
;
A
#
# COMPACT_ATOMS: atom_id res chain seq x y z
N MET A 1 -4.23 -2.52 -83.27
CA MET A 1 -3.21 -1.85 -84.11
C MET A 1 -2.04 -1.55 -83.21
N LYS A 2 -0.98 -2.37 -83.28
CA LYS A 2 0.23 -2.12 -84.08
C LYS A 2 0.98 -0.87 -83.62
N LYS A 3 2.27 -0.89 -83.32
CA LYS A 3 3.30 -1.91 -83.10
C LYS A 3 4.62 -1.11 -83.04
N LEU A 4 5.54 -1.57 -82.19
CA LEU A 4 7.00 -1.59 -82.40
C LEU A 4 7.86 -0.31 -82.29
N LEU A 5 9.11 -0.63 -81.91
CA LEU A 5 10.36 0.13 -81.81
C LEU A 5 10.60 0.83 -80.46
N SER A 6 11.62 0.52 -79.67
CA SER A 6 12.77 -0.42 -79.77
C SER A 6 13.27 -0.66 -78.33
N ALA A 7 13.38 -1.88 -77.83
CA ALA A 7 14.43 -2.87 -78.12
C ALA A 7 15.81 -2.49 -77.54
N CYS A 8 15.97 -2.83 -76.25
CA CYS A 8 17.17 -3.11 -75.42
C CYS A 8 16.72 -2.88 -73.96
N LEU A 9 16.41 -3.81 -73.07
CA LEU A 9 16.59 -5.26 -72.88
C LEU A 9 15.21 -5.77 -72.36
N PHE A 10 14.44 -6.66 -73.01
CA PHE A 10 14.64 -8.11 -73.19
C PHE A 10 15.21 -8.83 -71.95
N PHE A 11 14.70 -9.95 -71.46
CA PHE A 11 13.52 -10.78 -71.70
C PHE A 11 13.62 -11.88 -70.64
N ALA A 12 12.53 -12.61 -70.46
CA ALA A 12 12.43 -13.96 -69.91
C ALA A 12 11.89 -14.02 -68.49
N PHE A 13 10.62 -14.39 -68.31
CA PHE A 13 10.07 -15.74 -68.54
C PHE A 13 10.75 -16.80 -67.68
N CYS A 14 9.87 -17.49 -66.95
CA CYS A 14 10.02 -18.85 -66.47
C CYS A 14 11.02 -19.05 -65.33
N LEU A 15 10.56 -19.80 -64.32
CA LEU A 15 11.33 -20.85 -63.66
C LEU A 15 12.81 -20.49 -63.42
N PRO A 16 13.20 -19.96 -62.26
CA PRO A 16 14.62 -19.71 -62.01
C PRO A 16 15.33 -21.08 -61.98
N PHE A 17 16.09 -21.31 -63.05
CA PHE A 17 17.00 -22.42 -63.26
C PHE A 17 17.71 -22.81 -61.98
N ALA A 18 17.70 -24.12 -61.68
CA ALA A 18 18.64 -24.74 -60.76
C ALA A 18 20.05 -24.28 -61.15
N ARG A 19 20.58 -23.30 -60.40
CA ARG A 19 21.98 -22.91 -60.52
C ARG A 19 22.76 -24.07 -59.91
N GLY A 20 23.34 -24.89 -60.77
CA GLY A 20 24.48 -25.71 -60.38
C GLY A 20 25.50 -24.79 -59.72
N GLN A 21 25.75 -25.00 -58.43
CA GLN A 21 26.80 -24.28 -57.73
C GLN A 21 28.12 -24.75 -58.32
N THR A 22 28.74 -23.88 -59.12
CA THR A 22 30.08 -24.13 -59.64
C THR A 22 31.05 -23.71 -58.54
N ILE A 23 31.72 -24.69 -57.93
CA ILE A 23 32.78 -24.44 -56.95
C ILE A 23 34.07 -24.22 -57.74
N THR A 24 34.55 -22.99 -57.81
CA THR A 24 35.80 -22.66 -58.52
C THR A 24 36.96 -22.70 -57.53
N PHE A 25 37.87 -23.66 -57.71
CA PHE A 25 39.13 -23.72 -56.97
C PHE A 25 40.22 -22.91 -57.69
N PRO A 26 41.18 -22.29 -56.97
CA PRO A 26 42.38 -21.72 -57.58
C PRO A 26 43.15 -22.80 -58.36
N PRO A 27 43.73 -22.52 -59.53
CA PRO A 27 44.47 -23.51 -60.29
C PRO A 27 45.63 -24.11 -59.47
N GLY A 28 45.65 -25.44 -59.33
CA GLY A 28 46.74 -26.19 -58.69
C GLY A 28 46.57 -26.57 -57.21
N LYS A 29 45.38 -26.41 -56.60
CA LYS A 29 45.10 -26.89 -55.21
C LYS A 29 43.76 -27.65 -55.12
N LEU A 30 43.73 -28.73 -54.32
CA LEU A 30 42.51 -29.48 -53.94
C LEU A 30 41.89 -28.89 -52.65
N ALA A 31 40.56 -28.94 -52.51
CA ALA A 31 39.84 -28.47 -51.31
C ALA A 31 40.11 -29.37 -50.08
N SER A 32 40.21 -28.79 -48.88
CA SER A 32 40.16 -29.56 -47.63
C SER A 32 38.71 -29.83 -47.21
N GLU A 33 38.52 -30.91 -46.45
CA GLU A 33 37.22 -31.35 -45.90
C GLU A 33 36.51 -30.25 -45.08
N GLU A 34 37.26 -29.50 -44.25
CA GLU A 34 36.74 -28.39 -43.44
C GLU A 34 36.12 -27.25 -44.27
N TYR A 35 36.71 -26.93 -45.42
CA TYR A 35 36.18 -25.87 -46.29
C TYR A 35 34.85 -26.28 -46.94
N VAL A 36 34.74 -27.56 -47.33
CA VAL A 36 33.51 -28.11 -47.93
C VAL A 36 32.38 -28.13 -46.90
N GLN A 37 32.67 -28.54 -45.66
CA GLN A 37 31.66 -28.65 -44.61
C GLN A 37 31.07 -27.29 -44.22
N HIS A 38 31.90 -26.26 -44.09
CA HIS A 38 31.44 -24.91 -43.76
C HIS A 38 30.57 -24.27 -44.87
N TYR A 39 30.77 -24.67 -46.12
CA TYR A 39 29.96 -24.24 -47.26
C TYR A 39 28.59 -24.94 -47.27
N VAL A 40 28.55 -26.25 -47.06
CA VAL A 40 27.31 -27.06 -47.08
C VAL A 40 26.32 -26.61 -46.00
N ASP A 41 26.80 -26.37 -44.77
CA ASP A 41 25.94 -25.94 -43.66
C ASP A 41 25.30 -24.56 -43.91
N SER A 42 25.97 -23.69 -44.66
CA SER A 42 25.45 -22.36 -45.04
C SER A 42 24.32 -22.41 -46.08
N VAL A 43 24.25 -23.48 -46.88
CA VAL A 43 23.24 -23.66 -47.94
C VAL A 43 21.96 -24.31 -47.40
N LEU A 44 22.04 -25.10 -46.33
CA LEU A 44 20.90 -25.84 -45.76
C LEU A 44 19.93 -25.01 -44.90
N GLN A 45 20.25 -23.74 -44.57
CA GLN A 45 19.38 -22.88 -43.74
C GLN A 45 18.29 -22.09 -44.51
N ALA A 46 17.97 -22.41 -45.78
CA ALA A 46 16.90 -21.77 -46.55
C ALA A 46 15.76 -22.75 -46.98
N LYS A 47 14.55 -22.59 -46.40
CA LYS A 47 13.25 -23.28 -46.71
C LYS A 47 12.82 -23.12 -48.20
N PRO A 48 12.00 -23.97 -48.92
CA PRO A 48 10.58 -24.32 -48.62
C PRO A 48 9.92 -25.60 -49.28
N VAL A 49 8.67 -25.86 -48.85
CA VAL A 49 7.45 -26.64 -49.26
C VAL A 49 7.29 -27.23 -50.71
N VAL A 50 6.51 -28.33 -50.90
CA VAL A 50 5.36 -28.51 -51.87
C VAL A 50 4.82 -29.96 -52.08
N GLN A 51 3.48 -30.06 -52.27
CA GLN A 51 2.54 -31.20 -52.40
C GLN A 51 2.40 -31.84 -53.80
N VAL A 52 1.68 -32.98 -53.90
CA VAL A 52 1.02 -33.49 -55.14
C VAL A 52 -0.36 -34.17 -54.83
N PRO A 53 -1.43 -34.02 -55.66
CA PRO A 53 -2.76 -34.70 -55.55
C PRO A 53 -2.99 -35.74 -56.70
N PRO A 54 -4.16 -36.43 -56.92
CA PRO A 54 -5.33 -36.83 -56.07
C PRO A 54 -5.80 -38.32 -56.23
N VAL A 55 -6.56 -38.89 -55.27
CA VAL A 55 -7.56 -39.98 -55.50
C VAL A 55 -8.71 -39.81 -54.49
N ILE A 56 -9.96 -39.70 -54.95
CA ILE A 56 -11.16 -39.61 -54.09
C ILE A 56 -11.68 -41.02 -53.81
N THR A 57 -11.32 -41.54 -52.64
CA THR A 57 -12.03 -42.57 -51.90
C THR A 57 -12.55 -41.91 -50.63
N LEU A 58 -13.83 -42.07 -50.27
CA LEU A 58 -14.36 -41.64 -48.98
C LEU A 58 -13.42 -42.16 -47.89
N PRO A 59 -12.72 -41.29 -47.15
CA PRO A 59 -11.69 -41.74 -46.24
C PRO A 59 -12.37 -42.58 -45.16
N ALA A 60 -11.82 -43.77 -44.92
CA ALA A 60 -12.00 -44.42 -43.64
C ALA A 60 -11.75 -43.35 -42.55
N PRO A 61 -12.59 -43.29 -41.49
CA PRO A 61 -12.45 -42.28 -40.45
C PRO A 61 -10.97 -42.21 -40.06
N PRO A 62 -10.37 -41.01 -40.00
CA PRO A 62 -8.94 -40.86 -39.86
C PRO A 62 -8.49 -41.70 -38.68
N THR A 63 -7.78 -42.79 -38.98
CA THR A 63 -7.17 -43.62 -37.95
C THR A 63 -6.12 -42.74 -37.32
N LEU A 64 -6.42 -42.24 -36.12
CA LEU A 64 -5.51 -41.44 -35.34
C LEU A 64 -4.16 -42.17 -35.29
N GLN A 65 -3.07 -41.48 -35.64
CA GLN A 65 -1.74 -42.07 -35.51
C GLN A 65 -1.35 -42.10 -34.03
N PRO A 66 -0.51 -43.05 -33.58
CA PRO A 66 0.07 -42.99 -32.24
C PRO A 66 0.69 -41.63 -31.96
N CYS A 67 0.50 -41.11 -30.74
CA CYS A 67 1.14 -39.85 -30.34
C CYS A 67 2.67 -40.00 -30.42
N LYS A 68 3.35 -38.99 -30.97
CA LYS A 68 4.82 -38.99 -31.11
C LYS A 68 5.50 -39.12 -29.76
N ALA A 69 4.97 -38.42 -28.75
CA ALA A 69 5.24 -38.64 -27.34
C ALA A 69 4.05 -38.19 -26.49
N GLY A 70 3.81 -38.83 -25.33
CA GLY A 70 2.73 -38.49 -24.39
C GLY A 70 1.31 -38.85 -24.88
N PRO A 71 0.25 -38.33 -24.23
CA PRO A 71 0.30 -37.44 -23.07
C PRO A 71 0.78 -38.14 -21.80
N GLU A 72 1.70 -37.53 -21.05
CA GLU A 72 2.23 -38.03 -19.77
C GLU A 72 2.08 -36.95 -18.69
N ILE A 73 1.36 -37.23 -17.60
CA ILE A 73 1.21 -36.29 -16.48
C ILE A 73 2.49 -36.27 -15.64
N ARG A 74 3.16 -35.12 -15.56
CA ARG A 74 4.37 -34.91 -14.76
C ARG A 74 4.03 -34.55 -13.32
N THR A 75 3.18 -33.54 -13.12
CA THR A 75 2.77 -33.07 -11.80
C THR A 75 1.32 -32.61 -11.79
N ILE A 76 0.69 -32.69 -10.61
CA ILE A 76 -0.62 -32.10 -10.31
C ILE A 76 -0.43 -31.23 -9.08
N THR A 77 -0.87 -29.97 -9.17
CA THR A 77 -0.77 -28.95 -8.12
C THR A 77 -2.06 -28.14 -8.04
N SER A 78 -2.20 -27.30 -7.02
CA SER A 78 -3.33 -26.36 -6.89
C SER A 78 -4.71 -27.03 -6.99
N VAL A 79 -4.85 -28.22 -6.39
CA VAL A 79 -6.09 -29.00 -6.40
C VAL A 79 -7.14 -28.33 -5.51
N THR A 80 -8.31 -28.09 -6.08
CA THR A 80 -9.52 -27.63 -5.41
C THR A 80 -10.69 -28.58 -5.70
N GLU A 81 -11.86 -28.29 -5.15
CA GLU A 81 -13.08 -29.04 -5.48
C GLU A 81 -13.47 -28.91 -6.95
N GLN A 82 -13.06 -27.85 -7.66
CA GLN A 82 -13.52 -27.52 -9.02
C GLN A 82 -12.40 -27.34 -10.05
N SER A 83 -11.14 -27.37 -9.63
CA SER A 83 -10.01 -27.16 -10.53
C SER A 83 -8.71 -27.76 -10.02
N LEU A 84 -7.79 -28.03 -10.94
CA LEU A 84 -6.40 -28.34 -10.62
C LEU A 84 -5.49 -27.75 -11.70
N VAL A 85 -4.19 -27.62 -11.40
CA VAL A 85 -3.16 -27.30 -12.39
C VAL A 85 -2.33 -28.56 -12.62
N LEU A 86 -2.15 -28.96 -13.87
CA LEU A 86 -1.31 -30.09 -14.23
C LEU A 86 -0.17 -29.64 -15.16
N VAL A 87 1.01 -30.22 -14.98
CA VAL A 87 2.08 -30.17 -15.98
C VAL A 87 2.11 -31.51 -16.69
N PHE A 88 2.04 -31.52 -18.01
CA PHE A 88 2.14 -32.73 -18.81
C PHE A 88 3.28 -32.63 -19.83
N HIS A 89 3.73 -33.78 -20.31
CA HIS A 89 4.65 -33.90 -21.43
C HIS A 89 3.92 -34.57 -22.59
N GLY A 90 4.07 -33.98 -23.78
CA GLY A 90 3.59 -34.55 -25.02
C GLY A 90 4.23 -33.83 -26.21
N GLU A 91 4.43 -34.57 -27.30
CA GLU A 91 4.93 -34.03 -28.57
C GLU A 91 3.84 -34.22 -29.63
N GLU A 92 3.42 -33.10 -30.25
CA GLU A 92 2.35 -33.06 -31.27
C GLU A 92 0.97 -33.54 -30.74
N VAL A 93 0.73 -33.42 -29.43
CA VAL A 93 -0.60 -33.66 -28.81
C VAL A 93 -1.41 -32.37 -28.88
N HIS A 94 -2.21 -32.19 -29.93
CA HIS A 94 -2.97 -30.95 -30.18
C HIS A 94 -4.37 -30.94 -29.55
N GLY A 95 -4.83 -32.09 -29.06
CA GLY A 95 -6.12 -32.26 -28.40
C GLY A 95 -6.14 -33.55 -27.60
N MET A 96 -6.76 -33.48 -26.43
CA MET A 96 -6.92 -34.60 -25.51
C MET A 96 -8.22 -34.48 -24.73
N ASP A 97 -8.73 -35.60 -24.24
CA ASP A 97 -9.79 -35.66 -23.24
C ASP A 97 -9.15 -35.91 -21.87
N PHE A 98 -9.82 -35.51 -20.80
CA PHE A 98 -9.45 -35.85 -19.44
C PHE A 98 -10.55 -36.67 -18.77
N GLU A 99 -10.13 -37.52 -17.84
CA GLU A 99 -11.03 -38.22 -16.92
C GLU A 99 -10.50 -38.14 -15.50
N ILE A 100 -11.36 -37.76 -14.56
CA ILE A 100 -11.10 -37.86 -13.12
C ILE A 100 -11.82 -39.09 -12.62
N LEU A 101 -11.08 -40.06 -12.07
CA LEU A 101 -11.59 -41.34 -11.60
C LEU A 101 -11.52 -41.44 -10.07
N LYS A 102 -12.52 -42.10 -9.48
CA LYS A 102 -12.53 -42.53 -8.08
C LYS A 102 -12.85 -44.01 -8.04
N ASN A 103 -11.96 -44.81 -7.44
CA ASN A 103 -12.09 -46.27 -7.42
C ASN A 103 -12.32 -46.88 -8.82
N GLY A 104 -11.65 -46.34 -9.84
CA GLY A 104 -11.78 -46.79 -11.24
C GLY A 104 -13.02 -46.29 -11.99
N ALA A 105 -13.98 -45.62 -11.33
CA ALA A 105 -15.16 -45.06 -11.98
C ALA A 105 -14.94 -43.59 -12.34
N VAL A 106 -15.26 -43.21 -13.58
CA VAL A 106 -15.20 -41.81 -14.07
C VAL A 106 -16.19 -40.95 -13.28
N GLN A 107 -15.68 -39.95 -12.60
CA GLN A 107 -16.46 -38.95 -11.87
C GLN A 107 -16.67 -37.70 -12.72
N ARG A 108 -15.66 -37.28 -13.47
CA ARG A 108 -15.70 -36.12 -14.38
C ARG A 108 -14.92 -36.44 -15.64
N ALA A 109 -15.36 -35.88 -16.76
CA ALA A 109 -14.64 -35.93 -18.02
C ALA A 109 -14.82 -34.61 -18.78
N GLY A 110 -13.87 -34.29 -19.66
CA GLY A 110 -13.96 -33.11 -20.52
C GLY A 110 -12.87 -33.09 -21.58
N LYS A 111 -12.91 -32.08 -22.46
CA LYS A 111 -11.95 -31.91 -23.57
C LYS A 111 -10.95 -30.80 -23.27
N LEU A 112 -9.72 -30.97 -23.75
CA LEU A 112 -8.62 -30.02 -23.63
C LEU A 112 -7.96 -29.81 -24.99
N GLU A 113 -7.63 -28.54 -25.29
CA GLU A 113 -6.79 -28.13 -26.41
C GLU A 113 -5.53 -27.47 -25.84
N PRO A 114 -4.45 -28.24 -25.57
CA PRO A 114 -3.27 -27.71 -24.91
C PRO A 114 -2.56 -26.65 -25.77
N LYS A 115 -2.36 -25.46 -25.21
CA LYS A 115 -1.54 -24.38 -25.81
C LYS A 115 -0.16 -24.23 -25.13
N SER A 116 0.04 -24.95 -24.04
CA SER A 116 1.24 -25.00 -23.20
C SER A 116 1.33 -26.38 -22.53
N ASN A 117 2.46 -26.70 -21.92
CA ASN A 117 2.65 -27.91 -21.13
C ASN A 117 2.10 -27.81 -19.68
N THR A 118 1.64 -26.63 -19.27
CA THR A 118 0.99 -26.37 -17.98
C THR A 118 -0.47 -25.98 -18.23
N LEU A 119 -1.41 -26.82 -17.80
CA LEU A 119 -2.84 -26.63 -18.03
C LEU A 119 -3.59 -26.43 -16.71
N THR A 120 -4.48 -25.44 -16.69
CA THR A 120 -5.51 -25.33 -15.66
C THR A 120 -6.73 -26.12 -16.11
N LEU A 121 -7.07 -27.16 -15.35
CA LEU A 121 -8.17 -28.08 -15.64
C LEU A 121 -9.33 -27.78 -14.70
N GLY A 122 -10.42 -27.24 -15.24
CA GLY A 122 -11.68 -27.01 -14.52
C GLY A 122 -12.64 -28.20 -14.66
N TYR A 123 -13.38 -28.50 -13.60
CA TYR A 123 -14.38 -29.57 -13.53
C TYR A 123 -15.51 -29.22 -12.55
N GLU A 124 -16.67 -29.88 -12.69
CA GLU A 124 -17.75 -29.74 -11.72
C GLU A 124 -17.31 -30.23 -10.33
N SER A 125 -17.78 -29.57 -9.27
CA SER A 125 -17.34 -29.79 -7.89
C SER A 125 -17.28 -31.28 -7.50
N LEU A 126 -16.17 -31.69 -6.87
CA LEU A 126 -15.92 -33.02 -6.33
C LEU A 126 -15.71 -32.95 -4.82
N SER A 127 -16.39 -33.83 -4.08
CA SER A 127 -16.23 -33.96 -2.62
C SER A 127 -14.79 -34.30 -2.22
N GLY A 128 -14.38 -33.91 -1.00
CA GLY A 128 -13.08 -34.28 -0.45
C GLY A 128 -12.80 -35.80 -0.49
N GLY A 129 -11.63 -36.17 -1.01
CA GLY A 129 -11.17 -37.54 -1.19
C GLY A 129 -10.02 -37.64 -2.20
N THR A 130 -9.47 -38.84 -2.34
CA THR A 130 -8.43 -39.15 -3.33
C THR A 130 -9.06 -39.57 -4.66
N TYR A 131 -8.54 -39.02 -5.75
CA TYR A 131 -8.95 -39.24 -7.12
C TYR A 131 -7.71 -39.52 -7.98
N SER A 132 -7.90 -39.98 -9.20
CA SER A 132 -6.84 -40.08 -10.20
C SER A 132 -7.23 -39.36 -11.48
N LEU A 133 -6.30 -38.66 -12.11
CA LEU A 133 -6.48 -37.96 -13.38
C LEU A 133 -5.83 -38.77 -14.49
N ARG A 134 -6.55 -38.97 -15.60
CA ARG A 134 -6.06 -39.60 -16.83
C ARG A 134 -6.27 -38.65 -18.02
N LEU A 135 -5.25 -38.52 -18.87
CA LEU A 135 -5.33 -37.79 -20.15
C LEU A 135 -5.40 -38.80 -21.30
N ILE A 136 -6.24 -38.55 -22.30
CA ILE A 136 -6.46 -39.42 -23.46
C ILE A 136 -6.32 -38.58 -24.73
N GLY A 137 -5.35 -38.86 -25.59
CA GLY A 137 -5.22 -38.17 -26.88
C GLY A 137 -6.47 -38.36 -27.74
N ASN A 138 -7.02 -37.25 -28.26
CA ASN A 138 -8.16 -37.28 -29.20
C ASN A 138 -7.78 -36.77 -30.60
N THR A 139 -6.54 -36.29 -30.75
CA THR A 139 -5.88 -35.93 -32.03
C THR A 139 -4.77 -36.91 -32.43
N CYS A 140 -4.39 -37.81 -31.53
CA CYS A 140 -3.46 -38.93 -31.72
C CYS A 140 -3.84 -40.07 -30.75
N LEU A 141 -3.42 -41.31 -31.03
CA LEU A 141 -3.65 -42.46 -30.15
C LEU A 141 -2.59 -42.47 -29.03
N GLY A 142 -3.03 -42.20 -27.80
CA GLY A 142 -2.19 -42.29 -26.61
C GLY A 142 -2.99 -41.97 -25.35
N SER A 143 -2.57 -42.47 -24.20
CA SER A 143 -3.16 -42.12 -22.91
C SER A 143 -2.10 -42.06 -21.82
N SER A 144 -2.28 -41.19 -20.85
CA SER A 144 -1.41 -41.16 -19.67
C SER A 144 -1.75 -42.31 -18.72
N GLU A 145 -0.77 -42.73 -17.93
CA GLU A 145 -1.06 -43.45 -16.70
C GLU A 145 -1.89 -42.55 -15.75
N PRO A 146 -2.87 -43.11 -15.00
CA PRO A 146 -3.61 -42.34 -14.01
C PRO A 146 -2.68 -41.77 -12.93
N ARG A 147 -2.79 -40.47 -12.65
CA ARG A 147 -2.00 -39.80 -11.61
C ARG A 147 -2.89 -39.39 -10.45
N GLU A 148 -2.59 -39.86 -9.25
CA GLU A 148 -3.39 -39.56 -8.07
C GLU A 148 -3.27 -38.10 -7.62
N PHE A 149 -4.37 -37.58 -7.09
CA PHE A 149 -4.44 -36.30 -6.39
C PHE A 149 -5.51 -36.37 -5.29
N THR A 150 -5.36 -35.55 -4.25
CA THR A 150 -6.29 -35.52 -3.12
C THR A 150 -6.96 -34.15 -3.04
N ILE A 151 -8.28 -34.15 -3.01
CA ILE A 151 -9.09 -33.01 -2.59
C ILE A 151 -9.22 -33.14 -1.07
N GLU A 152 -8.64 -32.21 -0.32
CA GLU A 152 -8.65 -32.26 1.13
C GLU A 152 -10.10 -32.26 1.64
N LYS A 153 -10.43 -33.19 2.54
CA LYS A 153 -11.71 -33.16 3.25
C LYS A 153 -11.67 -31.98 4.22
N PHE A 154 -12.57 -31.03 4.08
CA PHE A 154 -12.84 -30.05 5.14
C PHE A 154 -13.37 -30.80 6.38
N SER A 155 -12.47 -31.24 7.26
CA SER A 155 -12.79 -31.80 8.57
C SER A 155 -12.44 -30.78 9.64
N GLY A 156 -13.41 -29.92 10.01
CA GLY A 156 -13.21 -28.98 11.11
C GLY A 156 -14.18 -27.82 11.11
N GLN A 157 -15.48 -28.08 11.30
CA GLN A 157 -16.33 -27.08 11.96
C GLN A 157 -15.91 -27.01 13.43
N VAL A 158 -14.92 -26.18 13.72
CA VAL A 158 -14.80 -25.56 15.04
C VAL A 158 -15.78 -24.40 15.00
N ASN A 159 -16.90 -24.49 15.73
CA ASN A 159 -17.75 -23.33 15.95
C ASN A 159 -16.89 -22.26 16.63
N PRO A 160 -16.58 -21.13 15.96
CA PRO A 160 -15.86 -20.05 16.61
C PRO A 160 -16.69 -19.54 17.79
N PRO A 161 -16.08 -19.00 18.86
CA PRO A 161 -16.80 -18.07 19.72
C PRO A 161 -17.52 -17.05 18.83
N LYS A 162 -18.77 -16.68 19.14
CA LYS A 162 -19.47 -15.55 18.48
C LYS A 162 -18.65 -14.27 18.69
N ILE A 163 -17.66 -14.05 17.84
CA ILE A 163 -17.19 -12.74 17.42
C ILE A 163 -18.44 -12.08 16.82
N PRO A 164 -18.74 -10.79 17.08
CA PRO A 164 -19.83 -10.10 16.39
C PRO A 164 -19.68 -10.35 14.89
N VAL A 165 -20.61 -11.13 14.37
CA VAL A 165 -20.72 -11.48 12.96
C VAL A 165 -20.81 -10.15 12.19
N PRO A 166 -20.00 -9.92 11.13
CA PRO A 166 -20.30 -8.86 10.18
C PRO A 166 -21.75 -9.05 9.74
N ASP A 167 -22.59 -8.04 9.97
CA ASP A 167 -24.03 -8.04 9.70
C ASP A 167 -24.42 -9.01 8.56
N PRO A 168 -25.21 -10.08 8.83
CA PRO A 168 -25.64 -11.04 7.83
C PRO A 168 -26.48 -10.42 6.68
N GLY A 169 -26.79 -9.12 6.73
CA GLY A 169 -27.34 -8.35 5.62
C GLY A 169 -26.37 -8.02 4.46
N ARG A 170 -25.10 -8.45 4.48
CA ARG A 170 -24.11 -8.10 3.43
C ARG A 170 -24.04 -9.03 2.22
N ALA A 171 -24.76 -10.15 2.19
CA ALA A 171 -24.61 -11.17 1.16
C ALA A 171 -25.11 -10.77 -0.26
N ASP A 172 -25.64 -9.57 -0.47
CA ASP A 172 -26.22 -9.14 -1.75
C ASP A 172 -25.96 -7.67 -2.11
N GLN A 173 -24.95 -7.02 -1.50
CA GLN A 173 -24.60 -5.65 -1.88
C GLN A 173 -23.57 -5.65 -3.00
N THR A 174 -24.00 -5.23 -4.20
CA THR A 174 -23.10 -4.90 -5.30
C THR A 174 -22.04 -3.92 -4.78
N VAL A 175 -20.77 -4.33 -4.85
CA VAL A 175 -19.66 -3.45 -4.48
C VAL A 175 -19.61 -2.29 -5.46
N GLN A 176 -19.55 -1.06 -4.96
CA GLN A 176 -19.55 0.15 -5.79
C GLN A 176 -18.43 1.10 -5.38
N PRO A 177 -17.69 1.67 -6.34
CA PRO A 177 -16.76 2.76 -6.05
C PRO A 177 -17.55 4.00 -5.61
N VAL A 178 -17.13 4.60 -4.52
CA VAL A 178 -17.70 5.83 -3.97
C VAL A 178 -16.57 6.83 -3.83
N LEU A 179 -16.81 8.02 -4.38
CA LEU A 179 -15.85 9.10 -4.44
C LEU A 179 -15.60 9.69 -3.04
N LEU A 180 -14.33 9.78 -2.65
CA LEU A 180 -13.88 10.48 -1.44
C LEU A 180 -13.44 11.91 -1.75
N SER A 181 -12.72 12.09 -2.85
CA SER A 181 -12.30 13.39 -3.36
C SER A 181 -12.03 13.30 -4.85
N LYS A 182 -12.25 14.39 -5.58
CA LYS A 182 -12.04 14.48 -7.03
C LYS A 182 -11.03 15.58 -7.34
N SER A 183 -10.21 15.42 -8.38
CA SER A 183 -9.33 16.49 -8.86
C SER A 183 -10.01 17.42 -9.85
N HIS A 184 -9.35 18.52 -10.22
CA HIS A 184 -9.79 19.34 -11.35
C HIS A 184 -9.66 18.51 -12.65
N PRO A 185 -10.73 18.38 -13.47
CA PRO A 185 -10.78 17.42 -14.59
C PRO A 185 -9.79 17.73 -15.72
N TYR A 186 -9.34 18.98 -15.84
CA TYR A 186 -8.22 19.32 -16.74
C TYR A 186 -6.93 18.58 -16.36
N ILE A 187 -6.64 18.43 -15.06
CA ILE A 187 -5.40 17.82 -14.55
C ILE A 187 -5.55 16.30 -14.49
N LEU A 188 -6.60 15.83 -13.80
CA LEU A 188 -6.88 14.41 -13.58
C LEU A 188 -8.41 14.22 -13.52
N ASP A 189 -8.95 13.35 -14.38
CA ASP A 189 -10.37 12.99 -14.38
C ASP A 189 -10.51 11.47 -14.42
N VAL A 190 -10.74 10.87 -13.27
CA VAL A 190 -10.73 9.41 -13.14
C VAL A 190 -12.11 8.83 -13.43
N THR A 191 -12.12 7.78 -14.24
CA THR A 191 -13.26 6.89 -14.44
C THR A 191 -12.91 5.51 -13.91
N ILE A 192 -13.86 4.90 -13.19
CA ILE A 192 -13.76 3.51 -12.71
C ILE A 192 -14.90 2.73 -13.37
N THR A 193 -14.55 1.66 -14.08
CA THR A 193 -15.50 0.73 -14.70
C THR A 193 -15.17 -0.70 -14.27
N GLY A 194 -16.01 -1.67 -14.61
CA GLY A 194 -15.81 -3.07 -14.26
C GLY A 194 -16.72 -3.54 -13.14
N THR A 195 -16.28 -4.57 -12.42
CA THR A 195 -17.03 -5.22 -11.34
C THR A 195 -16.15 -5.37 -10.10
N SER A 196 -16.76 -5.78 -8.99
CA SER A 196 -16.01 -6.10 -7.77
C SER A 196 -14.79 -6.96 -8.06
N GLU A 197 -13.65 -6.57 -7.49
CA GLU A 197 -12.35 -7.25 -7.66
C GLU A 197 -11.81 -7.30 -9.11
N ASN A 198 -12.40 -6.52 -10.02
CA ASN A 198 -11.97 -6.42 -11.42
C ASN A 198 -12.34 -5.03 -11.96
N TRP A 199 -11.73 -4.00 -11.37
CA TRP A 199 -11.94 -2.62 -11.75
C TRP A 199 -10.93 -2.16 -12.79
N LEU A 200 -11.36 -1.28 -13.68
CA LEU A 200 -10.52 -0.62 -14.67
C LEU A 200 -10.53 0.87 -14.40
N ILE A 201 -9.35 1.43 -14.13
CA ILE A 201 -9.14 2.85 -13.85
C ILE A 201 -8.58 3.52 -15.10
N SER A 202 -9.23 4.58 -15.56
CA SER A 202 -8.74 5.41 -16.67
C SER A 202 -8.78 6.90 -16.31
N ASP A 203 -7.76 7.63 -16.74
CA ASP A 203 -7.69 9.09 -16.69
C ASP A 203 -8.12 9.69 -18.03
N VAL A 204 -9.25 10.38 -18.05
CA VAL A 204 -9.83 11.02 -19.24
C VAL A 204 -9.58 12.53 -19.28
N SER A 205 -8.67 13.04 -18.45
CA SER A 205 -8.27 14.45 -18.46
C SER A 205 -7.63 14.88 -19.78
N THR A 206 -7.63 16.19 -20.05
CA THR A 206 -7.22 16.73 -21.36
C THR A 206 -5.83 17.40 -21.35
N PHE A 207 -5.16 17.46 -20.20
CA PHE A 207 -3.85 18.08 -20.09
C PHE A 207 -2.81 17.47 -21.04
N GLN A 208 -2.14 18.33 -21.79
CA GLN A 208 -1.08 17.94 -22.72
C GLN A 208 0.29 18.06 -22.05
N LEU A 209 1.05 16.98 -22.12
CA LEU A 209 2.38 16.88 -21.54
C LEU A 209 3.42 17.61 -22.40
N ARG A 210 4.39 18.27 -21.75
CA ARG A 210 5.52 18.91 -22.44
C ARG A 210 6.51 17.87 -22.97
N GLU A 211 7.18 18.18 -24.07
CA GLU A 211 8.30 17.37 -24.56
C GLU A 211 9.38 17.23 -23.48
N GLY A 212 9.97 16.03 -23.37
CA GLY A 212 10.97 15.71 -22.34
C GLY A 212 10.41 15.23 -21.00
N TYR A 213 9.08 15.22 -20.84
CA TYR A 213 8.39 14.74 -19.64
C TYR A 213 7.59 13.47 -19.91
N GLU A 214 7.23 12.77 -18.84
CA GLU A 214 6.24 11.67 -18.76
C GLU A 214 5.25 11.96 -17.61
N PHE A 215 4.09 11.33 -17.61
CA PHE A 215 3.24 11.29 -16.41
C PHE A 215 3.76 10.25 -15.43
N LEU A 216 3.80 10.63 -14.17
CA LEU A 216 3.93 9.76 -13.01
C LEU A 216 2.55 9.64 -12.36
N TYR A 217 1.96 8.45 -12.45
CA TYR A 217 0.77 8.10 -11.70
C TYR A 217 1.16 7.34 -10.44
N LEU A 218 0.49 7.68 -9.33
CA LEU A 218 0.56 6.92 -8.08
C LEU A 218 -0.82 6.35 -7.82
N VAL A 219 -1.00 5.04 -8.05
CA VAL A 219 -2.22 4.30 -7.73
C VAL A 219 -1.99 3.57 -6.41
N ASN A 220 -2.40 4.21 -5.30
CA ASN A 220 -1.87 3.96 -3.96
C ASN A 220 -0.34 4.10 -3.94
N ASN A 221 0.39 3.00 -3.76
CA ASN A 221 1.85 2.95 -3.80
C ASN A 221 2.39 2.40 -5.13
N ASP A 222 1.54 1.94 -6.05
CA ASP A 222 2.00 1.52 -7.37
C ASP A 222 2.33 2.74 -8.23
N ILE A 223 3.49 2.68 -8.89
CA ILE A 223 4.06 3.79 -9.65
C ILE A 223 4.01 3.46 -11.13
N VAL A 224 3.17 4.17 -11.88
CA VAL A 224 3.04 4.00 -13.32
C VAL A 224 3.62 5.22 -14.04
N ARG A 225 4.59 4.98 -14.94
CA ARG A 225 5.20 6.01 -15.77
C ARG A 225 4.78 5.84 -17.22
N THR A 226 4.25 6.90 -17.83
CA THR A 226 3.69 6.82 -19.19
C THR A 226 3.69 8.18 -19.88
N SER A 227 3.85 8.20 -21.20
CA SER A 227 3.73 9.42 -22.01
C SER A 227 2.29 9.80 -22.36
N GLN A 228 1.33 8.93 -22.03
CA GLN A 228 -0.10 9.09 -22.30
C GLN A 228 -0.88 9.00 -20.99
N ASN A 229 -2.15 9.42 -21.00
CA ASN A 229 -2.99 9.22 -19.83
C ASN A 229 -3.12 7.73 -19.47
N LEU A 230 -3.26 7.48 -18.17
CA LEU A 230 -3.53 6.13 -17.66
C LEU A 230 -4.82 5.59 -18.28
N THR A 231 -4.75 4.40 -18.89
CA THR A 231 -5.89 3.79 -19.58
C THR A 231 -6.03 2.33 -19.15
N ASN A 232 -7.23 1.95 -18.69
CA ASN A 232 -7.58 0.58 -18.27
C ASN A 232 -6.57 -0.04 -17.30
N TYR A 233 -6.06 0.75 -16.35
CA TYR A 233 -5.25 0.20 -15.27
C TYR A 233 -6.09 -0.78 -14.47
N HIS A 234 -5.65 -2.04 -14.41
CA HIS A 234 -6.37 -3.09 -13.73
C HIS A 234 -6.18 -2.97 -12.22
N TYR A 235 -7.27 -2.70 -11.52
CA TYR A 235 -7.33 -2.61 -10.06
C TYR A 235 -8.24 -3.73 -9.56
N ALA A 236 -7.64 -4.84 -9.16
CA ALA A 236 -8.38 -6.05 -8.80
C ALA A 236 -8.69 -6.16 -7.30
N GLY A 237 -8.50 -5.08 -6.54
CA GLY A 237 -8.90 -4.97 -5.15
C GLY A 237 -10.23 -4.21 -4.97
N ASN A 238 -10.84 -4.37 -3.79
CA ASN A 238 -11.88 -3.47 -3.30
C ASN A 238 -11.35 -2.54 -2.20
N THR A 239 -10.03 -2.39 -2.09
CA THR A 239 -9.37 -1.44 -1.20
C THR A 239 -9.64 -0.03 -1.67
N PRO A 240 -9.84 0.94 -0.76
CA PRO A 240 -9.73 2.34 -1.10
C PRO A 240 -8.50 2.62 -1.95
N VAL A 241 -8.70 3.48 -2.93
CA VAL A 241 -7.66 3.82 -3.90
C VAL A 241 -7.50 5.33 -3.94
N ARG A 242 -6.25 5.77 -3.94
CA ARG A 242 -5.86 7.14 -4.29
C ARG A 242 -5.11 7.08 -5.61
N ILE A 243 -5.54 7.89 -6.57
CA ILE A 243 -4.86 8.10 -7.84
C ILE A 243 -4.29 9.51 -7.82
N GLN A 244 -2.97 9.63 -7.95
CA GLN A 244 -2.30 10.91 -8.16
C GLN A 244 -1.69 10.97 -9.54
N LYS A 245 -1.56 12.17 -10.11
CA LYS A 245 -0.93 12.41 -11.41
C LYS A 245 0.01 13.61 -11.32
N HIS A 246 1.22 13.43 -11.83
CA HIS A 246 2.26 14.46 -11.92
C HIS A 246 2.94 14.42 -13.28
N PRO A 247 3.34 15.55 -13.88
CA PRO A 247 4.40 15.52 -14.86
C PRO A 247 5.72 15.25 -14.13
N ILE A 248 6.58 14.45 -14.73
CA ILE A 248 7.94 14.25 -14.26
C ILE A 248 8.89 14.20 -15.46
N LYS A 249 10.08 14.77 -15.30
CA LYS A 249 11.11 14.75 -16.35
C LYS A 249 11.51 13.31 -16.63
N LYS A 250 11.60 12.92 -17.90
CA LYS A 250 12.03 11.56 -18.28
C LYS A 250 13.41 11.26 -17.67
N GLY A 251 13.52 10.11 -17.03
CA GLY A 251 14.75 9.68 -16.35
C GLY A 251 14.94 10.25 -14.93
N ALA A 252 14.08 11.16 -14.46
CA ALA A 252 14.09 11.54 -13.04
C ALA A 252 13.52 10.41 -12.19
N GLU A 253 14.30 9.93 -11.22
CA GLU A 253 13.96 8.76 -10.40
C GLU A 253 12.78 9.00 -9.46
N SER A 254 12.62 10.23 -8.94
CA SER A 254 11.60 10.54 -7.94
C SER A 254 11.23 12.03 -7.92
N LEU A 255 10.00 12.33 -7.50
CA LEU A 255 9.52 13.68 -7.15
C LEU A 255 10.30 14.32 -6.01
N ALA A 256 10.95 13.52 -5.15
CA ALA A 256 11.80 14.03 -4.08
C ALA A 256 13.00 14.85 -4.59
N ARG A 257 13.39 14.67 -5.85
CA ARG A 257 14.45 15.48 -6.48
C ARG A 257 13.99 16.88 -6.86
N TRP A 258 12.69 17.18 -6.81
CA TRP A 258 12.19 18.46 -7.29
C TRP A 258 12.28 19.56 -6.22
N ASP A 259 13.06 20.59 -6.52
CA ASP A 259 13.06 21.87 -5.81
C ASP A 259 13.16 23.00 -6.84
N MET A 260 12.17 23.87 -6.89
CA MET A 260 12.14 25.02 -7.81
C MET A 260 13.29 26.02 -7.60
N ASN A 261 13.94 25.98 -6.43
CA ASN A 261 15.07 26.85 -6.09
C ASN A 261 16.43 26.15 -6.23
N ALA A 262 16.45 24.93 -6.78
CA ALA A 262 17.66 24.13 -6.91
C ALA A 262 18.74 24.86 -7.74
N GLN A 263 19.97 24.83 -7.22
CA GLN A 263 21.13 25.36 -7.92
C GLN A 263 21.69 24.33 -8.91
N PRO A 264 22.32 24.76 -10.02
CA PRO A 264 22.97 23.84 -10.97
C PRO A 264 23.97 22.90 -10.26
N GLY A 265 23.87 21.60 -10.53
CA GLY A 265 24.76 20.58 -9.96
C GLY A 265 24.41 20.12 -8.54
N SER A 266 23.31 20.60 -7.96
CA SER A 266 22.80 20.09 -6.67
C SER A 266 22.14 18.71 -6.81
N TRP A 267 21.84 18.06 -5.67
CA TRP A 267 21.03 16.83 -5.66
C TRP A 267 19.61 17.06 -6.20
N PHE A 268 19.09 18.28 -6.03
CA PHE A 268 17.79 18.68 -6.55
C PHE A 268 17.88 19.14 -8.01
N ASP A 269 16.82 18.88 -8.77
CA ASP A 269 16.63 19.33 -10.15
C ASP A 269 15.40 20.24 -10.22
N LYS A 270 15.63 21.52 -10.55
CA LYS A 270 14.57 22.53 -10.70
C LYS A 270 13.57 22.21 -11.81
N ASP A 271 14.01 21.41 -12.79
CA ASP A 271 13.22 21.02 -13.96
C ASP A 271 12.68 19.59 -13.82
N ALA A 272 12.80 18.95 -12.64
CA ALA A 272 12.30 17.59 -12.38
C ALA A 272 10.79 17.43 -12.63
N SER A 273 10.02 18.50 -12.47
CA SER A 273 8.59 18.58 -12.76
C SER A 273 8.21 20.03 -13.05
N TYR A 274 6.93 20.30 -13.32
CA TYR A 274 6.42 21.64 -13.58
C TYR A 274 4.92 21.71 -13.27
N ALA A 275 4.40 22.92 -13.13
CA ALA A 275 2.98 23.14 -12.86
C ALA A 275 2.08 22.93 -14.10
N PHE A 276 0.86 22.45 -13.91
CA PHE A 276 -0.16 22.14 -14.91
C PHE A 276 -0.77 23.38 -15.58
N GLY A 277 0.05 24.09 -16.35
CA GLY A 277 -0.36 25.23 -17.16
C GLY A 277 -0.93 26.38 -16.30
N PRO A 278 -2.06 27.00 -16.69
CA PRO A 278 -2.53 28.23 -16.06
C PRO A 278 -3.07 27.99 -14.64
N ILE A 279 -3.44 26.74 -14.30
CA ILE A 279 -3.85 26.35 -12.94
C ILE A 279 -2.68 26.44 -11.96
N SER A 280 -1.41 26.40 -12.40
CA SER A 280 -0.24 26.49 -11.51
C SER A 280 -0.12 25.40 -10.42
N ASP A 281 -0.98 24.38 -10.45
CA ASP A 281 -0.90 23.19 -9.61
C ASP A 281 0.21 22.26 -10.07
N VAL A 282 0.85 21.56 -9.14
CA VAL A 282 1.92 20.59 -9.39
C VAL A 282 1.41 19.15 -9.54
N GLY A 283 0.13 18.91 -9.27
CA GLY A 283 -0.46 17.57 -9.27
C GLY A 283 -1.99 17.57 -9.26
N GLY A 284 -2.56 16.44 -9.63
CA GLY A 284 -3.99 16.15 -9.42
C GLY A 284 -4.15 14.88 -8.62
N VAL A 285 -5.20 14.80 -7.79
CA VAL A 285 -5.48 13.61 -6.99
C VAL A 285 -6.98 13.36 -6.91
N THR A 286 -7.35 12.09 -7.06
CA THR A 286 -8.71 11.59 -6.87
C THR A 286 -8.64 10.36 -5.97
N ALA A 287 -9.56 10.23 -5.02
CA ALA A 287 -9.62 9.08 -4.13
C ALA A 287 -11.03 8.48 -4.09
N TYR A 288 -11.09 7.15 -3.95
CA TYR A 288 -12.31 6.37 -3.84
C TYR A 288 -12.22 5.37 -2.69
N TYR A 289 -13.37 4.91 -2.21
CA TYR A 289 -13.50 3.65 -1.47
C TYR A 289 -14.54 2.76 -2.13
N PHE A 290 -14.54 1.46 -1.82
CA PHE A 290 -15.49 0.51 -2.39
C PHE A 290 -16.48 0.05 -1.32
N LYS A 291 -17.69 0.60 -1.39
CA LYS A 291 -18.77 0.28 -0.44
C LYS A 291 -19.17 -1.18 -0.59
N GLY A 292 -19.28 -1.90 0.53
CA GLY A 292 -19.73 -3.30 0.57
C GLY A 292 -18.63 -4.35 0.42
N GLY A 293 -17.42 -3.99 -0.05
CA GLY A 293 -16.45 -4.99 -0.51
C GLY A 293 -15.02 -4.91 0.04
N TRP A 294 -14.72 -4.03 1.01
CA TRP A 294 -13.33 -3.59 1.28
C TRP A 294 -12.28 -4.73 1.28
N LEU A 295 -12.44 -5.83 2.03
CA LEU A 295 -11.52 -6.97 1.99
C LEU A 295 -12.24 -8.25 1.55
N PRO A 296 -11.56 -9.14 0.79
CA PRO A 296 -12.10 -10.41 0.37
C PRO A 296 -12.37 -11.27 1.60
N GLN A 297 -13.54 -11.90 1.60
CA GLN A 297 -13.81 -12.99 2.53
C GLN A 297 -13.01 -14.20 2.04
N SER A 298 -12.14 -14.75 2.90
CA SER A 298 -11.28 -15.88 2.53
C SER A 298 -11.57 -17.09 3.41
N GLN A 299 -10.95 -18.25 3.09
CA GLN A 299 -11.21 -19.53 3.78
C GLN A 299 -10.91 -19.45 5.28
N ASP A 300 -9.64 -19.25 5.65
CA ASP A 300 -9.22 -19.23 7.06
C ASP A 300 -9.06 -17.80 7.58
N LEU A 301 -8.55 -16.89 6.73
CA LEU A 301 -8.21 -15.52 7.10
C LEU A 301 -9.32 -14.55 6.66
N ALA A 302 -10.45 -14.57 7.35
CA ALA A 302 -11.55 -13.63 7.11
C ALA A 302 -11.18 -12.22 7.59
N TRP A 303 -10.43 -11.48 6.76
CA TRP A 303 -9.91 -10.16 7.12
C TRP A 303 -11.02 -9.19 7.52
N VAL A 304 -10.82 -8.50 8.64
CA VAL A 304 -11.81 -7.58 9.19
C VAL A 304 -11.84 -6.31 8.36
N ASN A 305 -13.02 -5.97 7.80
CA ASN A 305 -13.27 -4.71 7.11
C ASN A 305 -13.34 -3.53 8.10
N PRO A 306 -12.42 -2.56 8.03
CA PRO A 306 -12.41 -1.46 8.99
C PRO A 306 -13.44 -0.33 8.76
N VAL A 307 -14.21 -0.33 7.68
CA VAL A 307 -15.19 0.75 7.38
C VAL A 307 -16.48 0.47 8.16
N PRO A 308 -16.96 1.43 8.98
CA PRO A 308 -18.24 1.32 9.67
C PRO A 308 -19.40 1.03 8.72
N ALA A 309 -20.34 0.20 9.18
CA ALA A 309 -21.58 -0.01 8.48
C ALA A 309 -22.34 1.32 8.31
N GLY A 310 -22.81 1.60 7.10
CA GLY A 310 -23.57 2.82 6.80
C GLY A 310 -22.73 4.09 6.63
N TRP A 311 -21.41 4.07 6.83
CA TRP A 311 -20.57 5.25 6.57
C TRP A 311 -20.69 5.70 5.10
N GLN A 312 -20.86 7.01 4.92
CA GLN A 312 -20.88 7.68 3.63
C GLN A 312 -19.96 8.91 3.72
N PRO A 313 -19.06 9.11 2.74
CA PRO A 313 -18.21 10.28 2.70
C PRO A 313 -19.03 11.53 2.44
N LYS A 314 -18.59 12.64 3.04
CA LYS A 314 -19.09 14.00 2.79
C LYS A 314 -17.88 14.94 2.74
N ASP A 315 -18.11 16.23 2.45
CA ASP A 315 -17.05 17.26 2.46
C ASP A 315 -16.48 17.54 3.86
N TYR A 316 -17.07 16.95 4.90
CA TYR A 316 -16.64 17.00 6.30
C TYR A 316 -16.50 15.60 6.90
N SER A 317 -15.80 15.50 8.03
CA SER A 317 -15.60 14.23 8.74
C SER A 317 -16.92 13.72 9.33
N THR A 318 -17.31 12.50 8.95
CA THR A 318 -18.58 11.88 9.35
C THR A 318 -18.42 10.62 10.17
N TRP A 319 -17.20 10.15 10.45
CA TRP A 319 -17.02 8.93 11.24
C TRP A 319 -17.79 8.92 12.57
N PRO A 320 -17.95 10.04 13.33
CA PRO A 320 -18.72 10.01 14.57
C PRO A 320 -20.23 9.82 14.39
N GLU A 321 -20.74 9.98 13.15
CA GLU A 321 -22.16 9.77 12.81
C GLU A 321 -22.47 8.29 12.55
N SER A 322 -21.47 7.48 12.16
CA SER A 322 -21.66 6.09 11.71
C SER A 322 -20.82 5.05 12.47
N SER A 323 -19.79 5.47 13.19
CA SER A 323 -18.87 4.55 13.84
C SER A 323 -19.51 3.89 15.08
N PRO A 324 -19.35 2.58 15.28
CA PRO A 324 -19.73 1.95 16.53
C PRO A 324 -18.84 2.46 17.68
N ALA A 325 -19.38 2.43 18.90
CA ALA A 325 -18.55 2.68 20.08
C ALA A 325 -17.53 1.54 20.25
N ILE A 326 -16.26 1.89 20.44
CA ILE A 326 -15.18 0.95 20.73
C ILE A 326 -14.55 1.21 22.10
N THR A 327 -13.88 0.19 22.64
CA THR A 327 -13.09 0.31 23.86
C THR A 327 -11.68 -0.18 23.59
N LEU A 328 -10.71 0.71 23.73
CA LEU A 328 -9.30 0.36 23.64
C LEU A 328 -8.78 -0.15 25.00
N PRO A 329 -7.74 -1.00 25.02
CA PRO A 329 -7.06 -1.38 26.26
C PRO A 329 -6.62 -0.15 27.06
N ALA A 330 -6.62 -0.24 28.39
CA ALA A 330 -6.48 0.91 29.29
C ALA A 330 -5.21 1.76 29.07
N ASN A 331 -4.16 1.16 28.50
CA ASN A 331 -2.91 1.86 28.22
C ASN A 331 -2.85 2.46 26.80
N LYS A 332 -3.86 2.31 25.96
CA LYS A 332 -3.83 2.85 24.60
C LYS A 332 -4.33 4.30 24.55
N VAL A 333 -3.58 5.14 23.85
CA VAL A 333 -3.90 6.54 23.61
C VAL A 333 -4.39 6.70 22.19
N TYR A 334 -5.58 7.27 22.03
CA TYR A 334 -6.12 7.70 20.76
C TYR A 334 -6.64 9.13 20.94
N VAL A 335 -6.07 10.05 20.18
CA VAL A 335 -6.46 11.47 20.16
C VAL A 335 -6.94 11.82 18.76
N GLN A 336 -8.17 12.30 18.67
CA GLN A 336 -8.74 12.93 17.50
C GLN A 336 -9.73 14.00 17.93
N ALA A 337 -9.70 15.15 17.27
CA ALA A 337 -10.54 16.28 17.64
C ALA A 337 -11.90 16.27 16.95
N PRO A 338 -12.85 17.08 17.42
CA PRO A 338 -14.08 17.38 16.70
C PRO A 338 -13.72 18.17 15.44
N HIS A 339 -13.84 17.54 14.27
CA HIS A 339 -13.52 18.17 12.97
C HIS A 339 -14.75 18.72 12.26
N THR A 340 -15.94 18.46 12.79
CA THR A 340 -17.21 18.93 12.21
C THR A 340 -18.01 19.69 13.25
N GLU A 341 -18.59 20.81 12.84
CA GLU A 341 -19.47 21.63 13.66
C GLU A 341 -20.55 20.79 14.36
N GLY A 342 -20.75 21.06 15.66
CA GLY A 342 -21.70 20.35 16.51
C GLY A 342 -21.18 19.04 17.11
N GLN A 343 -20.00 18.53 16.70
CA GLN A 343 -19.35 17.43 17.40
C GLN A 343 -18.74 17.92 18.73
N THR A 344 -18.79 17.07 19.76
CA THR A 344 -18.24 17.36 21.10
C THR A 344 -17.21 16.33 21.51
N ILE A 345 -16.30 16.70 22.41
CA ILE A 345 -15.32 15.76 22.97
C ILE A 345 -16.05 14.64 23.72
N SER A 346 -17.10 14.94 24.49
CA SER A 346 -17.88 13.89 25.17
C SER A 346 -18.48 12.89 24.19
N GLN A 347 -18.90 13.32 22.99
CA GLN A 347 -19.34 12.39 21.94
C GLN A 347 -18.19 11.50 21.48
N LEU A 348 -17.03 12.08 21.15
CA LEU A 348 -15.89 11.31 20.67
C LEU A 348 -15.36 10.33 21.72
N LEU A 349 -15.35 10.73 23.01
CA LEU A 349 -14.96 9.86 24.13
C LEU A 349 -15.89 8.65 24.26
N ARG A 350 -17.20 8.80 24.01
CA ARG A 350 -18.15 7.68 24.01
C ARG A 350 -17.94 6.74 22.82
N LEU A 351 -17.36 7.24 21.73
CA LEU A 351 -17.07 6.46 20.54
C LEU A 351 -15.68 5.81 20.55
N GLY A 352 -14.88 6.06 21.59
CA GLY A 352 -13.61 5.36 21.82
C GLY A 352 -12.36 6.21 21.68
N VAL A 353 -12.48 7.51 21.38
CA VAL A 353 -11.36 8.45 21.63
C VAL A 353 -11.00 8.36 23.11
N THR A 354 -9.72 8.20 23.43
CA THR A 354 -9.30 8.00 24.83
C THR A 354 -8.74 9.26 25.46
N HIS A 355 -8.22 10.19 24.66
CA HIS A 355 -7.64 11.44 25.13
C HIS A 355 -8.04 12.62 24.23
N TYR A 356 -8.01 13.82 24.79
CA TYR A 356 -8.44 15.03 24.10
C TYR A 356 -7.50 16.21 24.35
N SER A 357 -7.49 17.13 23.39
CA SER A 357 -6.71 18.36 23.41
C SER A 357 -7.02 19.25 24.63
N GLN A 358 -6.00 19.75 25.30
CA GLN A 358 -6.13 20.68 26.44
C GLN A 358 -6.94 21.93 26.08
N LYS A 359 -6.90 22.37 24.82
CA LYS A 359 -7.66 23.52 24.33
C LYS A 359 -9.17 23.33 24.43
N TRP A 360 -9.66 22.09 24.54
CA TRP A 360 -11.08 21.80 24.72
C TRP A 360 -11.53 21.81 26.18
N ARG A 361 -10.62 21.83 27.17
CA ARG A 361 -10.97 21.88 28.60
C ARG A 361 -11.87 23.07 28.95
N THR A 362 -11.68 24.20 28.28
CA THR A 362 -12.46 25.42 28.50
C THR A 362 -13.66 25.54 27.55
N LYS A 363 -13.68 24.77 26.47
CA LYS A 363 -14.75 24.77 25.46
C LYS A 363 -15.91 23.84 25.84
N GLU A 364 -15.66 22.82 26.66
CA GLU A 364 -16.66 21.85 27.10
C GLU A 364 -16.47 21.51 28.59
N ALA A 365 -17.50 21.77 29.40
CA ALA A 365 -17.45 21.54 30.84
C ALA A 365 -17.55 20.04 31.18
N GLY A 366 -16.92 19.64 32.29
CA GLY A 366 -17.04 18.28 32.84
C GLY A 366 -16.15 17.22 32.17
N LEU A 367 -15.25 17.62 31.28
CA LEU A 367 -14.30 16.70 30.67
C LEU A 367 -13.28 16.15 31.69
N PRO A 368 -12.91 14.85 31.59
CA PRO A 368 -12.05 14.19 32.57
C PRO A 368 -10.59 14.67 32.49
N ALA A 369 -10.08 15.23 33.59
CA ALA A 369 -8.73 15.81 33.65
C ALA A 369 -7.60 14.81 33.39
N ASP A 370 -7.84 13.51 33.60
CA ASP A 370 -6.87 12.43 33.39
C ASP A 370 -6.85 11.88 31.96
N ARG A 371 -7.51 12.55 31.02
CA ARG A 371 -7.51 12.21 29.57
C ARG A 371 -6.97 13.33 28.69
N VAL A 372 -6.20 14.24 29.26
CA VAL A 372 -5.78 15.47 28.58
C VAL A 372 -4.46 15.27 27.85
N TYR A 373 -4.39 15.86 26.66
CA TYR A 373 -3.23 15.93 25.78
C TYR A 373 -2.79 17.40 25.59
N ASN A 374 -1.49 17.68 25.63
CA ASN A 374 -0.93 19.02 25.70
C ASN A 374 -0.87 19.83 24.38
N ASP A 375 -1.30 19.28 23.24
CA ASP A 375 -1.36 20.00 21.96
C ASP A 375 -0.01 20.55 21.45
N VAL A 376 1.04 19.72 21.42
CA VAL A 376 2.35 20.03 20.78
C VAL A 376 2.89 21.44 21.07
N PRO A 377 3.11 21.83 22.34
CA PRO A 377 3.67 23.14 22.64
C PRO A 377 5.09 23.27 22.06
N GLN A 378 5.36 24.41 21.43
CA GLN A 378 6.67 24.75 20.88
C GLN A 378 7.71 25.06 21.95
N THR A 379 9.00 25.03 21.58
CA THR A 379 10.13 25.40 22.46
C THR A 379 9.92 26.75 23.14
N ARG A 380 9.44 27.76 22.42
CA ARG A 380 9.13 29.09 22.96
C ARG A 380 8.13 29.06 24.12
N THR A 381 7.13 28.19 24.02
CA THR A 381 6.08 28.03 25.03
C THR A 381 6.62 27.25 26.23
N LEU A 382 7.36 26.16 25.98
CA LEU A 382 7.91 25.29 27.03
C LEU A 382 8.94 26.02 27.90
N LEU A 383 9.84 26.79 27.27
CA LEU A 383 10.94 27.47 27.94
C LEU A 383 10.66 28.94 28.23
N ASN A 384 9.45 29.42 27.92
CA ASN A 384 9.04 30.83 28.06
C ASN A 384 10.07 31.78 27.44
N LEU A 385 10.37 31.55 26.17
CA LEU A 385 11.40 32.28 25.44
C LEU A 385 10.95 33.70 25.12
N SER A 386 11.91 34.61 25.07
CA SER A 386 11.73 35.97 24.55
C SER A 386 12.53 36.14 23.26
N MET A 387 12.04 37.03 22.39
CA MET A 387 12.77 37.46 21.21
C MET A 387 13.70 38.63 21.56
N ASN A 388 14.91 38.61 20.99
CA ASN A 388 15.81 39.76 20.93
C ASN A 388 16.04 40.12 19.46
N GLY A 389 15.38 41.18 18.97
CA GLY A 389 15.24 41.42 17.54
C GLY A 389 14.47 40.29 16.87
N ASN A 390 15.05 39.69 15.82
CA ASN A 390 14.44 38.58 15.06
C ASN A 390 14.93 37.19 15.52
N GLN A 391 15.64 37.10 16.64
CA GLN A 391 16.20 35.84 17.13
C GLN A 391 15.69 35.51 18.53
N TRP A 392 15.41 34.23 18.75
CA TRP A 392 15.09 33.73 20.08
C TRP A 392 16.35 33.67 20.94
N VAL A 393 16.26 34.14 22.19
CA VAL A 393 17.33 33.94 23.17
C VAL A 393 17.36 32.44 23.51
N LYS A 394 18.48 31.76 23.24
CA LYS A 394 18.65 30.29 23.41
C LYS A 394 19.65 29.89 24.49
N SER A 395 20.08 30.84 25.31
CA SER A 395 21.01 30.63 26.44
C SER A 395 20.32 30.99 27.75
N PHE A 396 20.30 30.06 28.70
CA PHE A 396 19.55 30.20 29.95
C PHE A 396 20.39 29.70 31.12
N SER A 397 20.14 30.27 32.30
CA SER A 397 20.60 29.66 33.53
C SER A 397 19.84 28.36 33.80
N ASP A 398 20.45 27.45 34.55
CA ASP A 398 19.79 26.24 35.02
C ASP A 398 18.50 26.56 35.80
N ASP A 399 18.51 27.64 36.59
CA ASP A 399 17.36 28.12 37.35
C ASP A 399 16.19 28.54 36.47
N HIS A 400 16.46 29.23 35.35
CA HIS A 400 15.43 29.58 34.38
C HIS A 400 14.77 28.32 33.80
N ILE A 401 15.58 27.32 33.41
CA ILE A 401 15.06 26.07 32.85
C ILE A 401 14.22 25.29 33.87
N ARG A 402 14.68 25.19 35.13
CA ARG A 402 13.89 24.56 36.21
C ARG A 402 12.61 25.31 36.48
N ALA A 403 12.66 26.64 36.51
CA ALA A 403 11.47 27.47 36.69
C ALA A 403 10.47 27.27 35.55
N ALA A 404 10.94 27.19 34.30
CA ALA A 404 10.10 26.90 33.15
C ALA A 404 9.44 25.52 33.28
N ALA A 405 10.22 24.47 33.57
CA ALA A 405 9.69 23.13 33.79
C ALA A 405 8.62 23.11 34.89
N ARG A 406 8.86 23.75 36.04
CA ARG A 406 7.92 23.83 37.17
C ARG A 406 6.58 24.50 36.84
N ARG A 407 6.53 25.38 35.84
CA ARG A 407 5.29 26.03 35.38
C ARG A 407 4.42 25.13 34.53
N ILE A 408 5.01 24.13 33.88
CA ILE A 408 4.27 23.21 33.01
C ILE A 408 3.41 22.28 33.86
N GLU A 409 2.10 22.22 33.56
CA GLU A 409 1.19 21.21 34.10
C GLU A 409 1.58 19.82 33.56
N ILE A 410 1.70 18.83 34.44
CA ILE A 410 1.97 17.45 34.03
C ILE A 410 0.66 16.82 33.55
N MET A 411 0.57 16.59 32.24
CA MET A 411 -0.60 15.99 31.61
C MET A 411 -0.42 14.49 31.37
N PRO A 412 -1.51 13.71 31.21
CA PRO A 412 -1.48 12.31 30.83
C PRO A 412 -0.63 12.02 29.60
N VAL A 413 -0.80 12.85 28.55
CA VAL A 413 -0.07 12.74 27.30
C VAL A 413 0.59 14.08 26.99
N MET A 414 1.91 14.08 26.95
CA MET A 414 2.74 15.21 26.62
C MET A 414 3.58 14.87 25.38
N VAL A 415 3.23 15.45 24.25
CA VAL A 415 4.02 15.44 23.01
C VAL A 415 4.31 16.89 22.68
N ASN A 416 5.54 17.25 22.34
CA ASN A 416 5.91 18.64 22.11
C ASN A 416 6.40 18.89 20.67
N GLU A 417 6.66 20.15 20.35
CA GLU A 417 7.25 20.60 19.07
C GLU A 417 8.57 21.31 19.38
N THR A 418 9.63 20.53 19.54
CA THR A 418 10.94 21.07 19.96
C THR A 418 11.96 21.10 18.85
N MET A 419 11.68 20.46 17.71
CA MET A 419 12.64 20.25 16.62
C MET A 419 12.46 21.15 15.38
N GLU A 420 11.53 22.11 15.43
CA GLU A 420 11.25 23.04 14.32
C GLU A 420 11.10 24.49 14.77
N GLY A 421 10.95 25.36 13.76
CA GLY A 421 10.81 26.80 13.92
C GLY A 421 12.13 27.50 14.23
N ASP A 422 12.06 28.83 14.25
CA ASP A 422 13.24 29.66 14.56
C ASP A 422 13.68 29.51 16.02
N ASP A 423 12.80 29.03 16.90
CA ASP A 423 13.03 28.76 18.33
C ASP A 423 13.63 27.38 18.61
N TRP A 424 13.90 26.58 17.57
CA TRP A 424 14.51 25.25 17.68
C TRP A 424 15.76 25.22 18.57
N ILE A 425 15.86 24.19 19.43
CA ILE A 425 17.05 23.88 20.23
C ILE A 425 17.42 22.41 20.02
N PRO A 426 18.70 22.08 19.70
CA PRO A 426 19.17 20.71 19.54
C PRO A 426 18.78 19.80 20.72
N GLN A 427 18.37 18.57 20.42
CA GLN A 427 17.95 17.56 21.41
C GLN A 427 19.04 17.20 22.43
N ASP A 428 20.32 17.35 22.08
CA ASP A 428 21.49 17.11 22.94
C ASP A 428 21.88 18.35 23.77
N ASN A 429 21.12 19.44 23.68
CA ASN A 429 21.34 20.60 24.53
C ASN A 429 21.04 20.27 26.00
N ARG A 430 21.99 20.63 26.89
CA ARG A 430 21.91 20.40 28.35
C ARG A 430 20.62 20.93 28.98
N SER A 431 20.04 22.01 28.45
CA SER A 431 18.76 22.56 28.94
C SER A 431 17.64 21.53 28.91
N TRP A 432 17.57 20.64 27.91
CA TRP A 432 16.56 19.58 27.88
C TRP A 432 16.75 18.56 29.01
N GLY A 433 18.00 18.23 29.36
CA GLY A 433 18.30 17.37 30.52
C GLY A 433 17.76 17.94 31.82
N ILE A 434 17.99 19.23 32.06
CA ILE A 434 17.49 19.91 33.27
C ILE A 434 15.96 19.98 33.25
N PHE A 435 15.39 20.33 32.10
CA PHE A 435 13.95 20.48 31.92
C PHE A 435 13.22 19.15 32.18
N TYR A 436 13.63 18.07 31.51
CA TYR A 436 12.98 16.76 31.66
C TYR A 436 13.30 16.07 32.97
N ASP A 437 14.46 16.29 33.59
CA ASP A 437 14.73 15.79 34.95
C ASP A 437 13.77 16.46 35.96
N GLU A 438 13.53 17.76 35.83
CA GLU A 438 12.58 18.49 36.68
C GLU A 438 11.13 18.04 36.43
N LEU A 439 10.71 17.84 35.16
CA LEU A 439 9.39 17.29 34.84
C LEU A 439 9.24 15.86 35.36
N GLY A 440 10.21 14.98 35.12
CA GLY A 440 10.21 13.58 35.54
C GLY A 440 10.06 13.42 37.05
N ASN A 441 10.74 14.27 37.83
CA ASN A 441 10.62 14.30 39.29
C ASN A 441 9.23 14.73 39.79
N ARG A 442 8.44 15.42 38.96
CA ARG A 442 7.08 15.89 39.26
C ARG A 442 6.00 14.93 38.77
N ILE A 443 6.34 13.91 37.98
CA ILE A 443 5.37 12.92 37.50
C ILE A 443 4.76 12.19 38.70
N PRO A 444 3.43 12.21 38.89
CA PRO A 444 2.77 11.53 39.99
C PRO A 444 3.05 10.02 39.99
N ARG A 445 3.26 9.45 41.16
CA ARG A 445 3.41 7.99 41.36
C ARG A 445 2.06 7.35 41.72
N ASP A 446 1.02 7.68 40.96
CA ASP A 446 -0.37 7.25 41.17
C ASP A 446 -0.72 5.92 40.48
N GLY A 447 0.28 5.25 39.89
CA GLY A 447 0.10 4.02 39.12
C GLY A 447 -0.50 4.21 37.73
N LYS A 448 -0.88 5.43 37.35
CA LYS A 448 -1.37 5.72 36.01
C LYS A 448 -0.18 5.99 35.09
N ARG A 449 -0.25 5.45 33.87
CA ARG A 449 0.77 5.70 32.85
C ARG A 449 0.75 7.17 32.41
N ARG A 450 1.92 7.72 32.12
CA ARG A 450 2.13 9.05 31.55
C ARG A 450 3.04 8.92 30.35
N TYR A 451 2.76 9.72 29.33
CA TYR A 451 3.52 9.74 28.09
C TYR A 451 4.21 11.08 27.96
N LEU A 452 5.54 11.07 27.90
CA LEU A 452 6.38 12.26 27.79
C LEU A 452 7.33 12.06 26.62
N SER A 453 6.96 12.64 25.47
CA SER A 453 7.76 12.67 24.24
C SER A 453 8.47 14.00 24.12
N HIS A 454 9.70 13.99 23.59
CA HIS A 454 10.42 15.23 23.36
C HIS A 454 9.79 16.02 22.22
N ASN A 455 9.52 15.36 21.09
CA ASN A 455 9.00 15.95 19.88
C ASN A 455 7.96 15.03 19.20
N TYR A 456 7.01 15.58 18.46
CA TYR A 456 5.96 14.78 17.80
C TYR A 456 6.47 13.97 16.60
N TYR A 457 7.59 14.40 16.00
CA TYR A 457 8.35 13.66 15.01
C TYR A 457 9.75 13.37 15.55
N ASP A 458 9.84 12.77 16.73
CA ASP A 458 11.12 12.48 17.36
C ASP A 458 12.06 11.76 16.38
N ILE A 459 13.15 12.44 16.03
CA ILE A 459 14.18 11.89 15.17
C ILE A 459 15.04 11.01 16.06
N LEU A 460 15.09 9.71 15.75
CA LEU A 460 16.06 8.84 16.39
C LEU A 460 17.46 9.47 16.26
N PRO A 461 18.28 9.48 17.32
CA PRO A 461 19.68 9.89 17.24
C PRO A 461 20.37 9.35 15.99
N ASN A 462 21.35 10.07 15.44
CA ASN A 462 22.05 9.68 14.21
C ASN A 462 22.64 8.27 14.27
N GLU A 463 22.90 7.74 15.46
CA GLU A 463 23.36 6.38 15.72
C GLU A 463 22.31 5.32 15.37
N TYR A 464 21.02 5.65 15.47
CA TYR A 464 19.89 4.74 15.23
C TYR A 464 19.00 5.15 14.05
N SER A 465 19.15 6.38 13.56
CA SER A 465 18.34 6.93 12.48
C SER A 465 18.46 6.11 11.19
N THR A 466 17.35 6.03 10.45
CA THR A 466 17.30 5.42 9.12
C THR A 466 17.94 6.28 8.04
N ALA A 467 18.19 7.56 8.31
CA ALA A 467 18.77 8.49 7.34
C ALA A 467 20.23 8.15 7.05
N ASN A 468 20.57 7.96 5.77
CA ASN A 468 21.94 7.75 5.27
C ASN A 468 22.68 6.54 5.87
N LYS A 469 21.96 5.53 6.37
CA LYS A 469 22.54 4.28 6.91
C LYS A 469 22.41 3.13 5.95
N LYS A 470 23.40 2.23 5.98
CA LYS A 470 23.29 0.92 5.31
C LYS A 470 22.43 -0.01 6.15
N LEU A 471 21.74 -0.95 5.51
CA LEU A 471 20.95 -1.97 6.21
C LEU A 471 21.77 -2.81 7.19
N THR A 472 23.06 -3.01 6.91
CA THR A 472 23.99 -3.68 7.84
C THR A 472 24.12 -2.93 9.17
N ASP A 473 24.15 -1.59 9.12
CA ASP A 473 24.29 -0.75 10.30
C ASP A 473 22.98 -0.74 11.09
N LEU A 474 21.84 -0.60 10.40
CA LEU A 474 20.52 -0.67 11.02
C LEU A 474 20.27 -2.02 11.69
N ARG A 475 20.74 -3.11 11.07
CA ARG A 475 20.64 -4.45 11.65
C ARG A 475 21.53 -4.61 12.87
N TRP A 476 22.73 -4.04 12.85
CA TRP A 476 23.57 -4.01 14.04
C TRP A 476 22.87 -3.28 15.18
N VAL A 477 22.28 -2.11 14.94
CA VAL A 477 21.47 -1.38 15.94
C VAL A 477 20.33 -2.25 16.44
N TYR A 478 19.57 -2.87 15.53
CA TYR A 478 18.44 -3.71 15.90
C TYR A 478 18.86 -4.89 16.78
N ASN A 479 19.96 -5.58 16.45
CA ASN A 479 20.40 -6.79 17.16
C ASN A 479 21.23 -6.50 18.41
N THR A 480 21.65 -5.25 18.63
CA THR A 480 22.46 -4.88 19.78
C THR A 480 21.57 -4.70 21.02
N PRO A 481 21.87 -5.38 22.15
CA PRO A 481 21.15 -5.16 23.40
C PRO A 481 21.16 -3.67 23.80
N ALA A 482 20.07 -3.14 24.35
CA ALA A 482 19.94 -1.72 24.66
C ALA A 482 21.10 -1.14 25.50
N ARG A 483 21.61 -1.92 26.47
CA ARG A 483 22.77 -1.54 27.31
C ARG A 483 24.09 -1.35 26.54
N ASN A 484 24.18 -1.92 25.34
CA ASN A 484 25.35 -1.89 24.47
C ASN A 484 25.18 -0.93 23.29
N LEU A 485 23.99 -0.35 23.11
CA LEU A 485 23.77 0.69 22.11
C LEU A 485 24.60 1.94 22.48
N PRO A 486 25.12 2.69 21.50
CA PRO A 486 25.82 3.94 21.75
C PRO A 486 25.01 4.84 22.68
N ARG A 487 25.65 5.55 23.62
CA ARG A 487 24.93 6.53 24.43
C ARG A 487 24.46 7.68 23.54
N GLY A 488 23.15 7.82 23.35
CA GLY A 488 22.52 8.93 22.64
C GLY A 488 21.72 9.84 23.56
N VAL A 489 20.91 10.74 22.98
CA VAL A 489 20.11 11.69 23.76
C VAL A 489 19.14 11.01 24.74
N PHE A 490 18.57 9.85 24.41
CA PHE A 490 17.72 9.06 25.32
C PHE A 490 18.46 8.43 26.51
N SER A 491 19.80 8.39 26.48
CA SER A 491 20.62 8.03 27.65
C SER A 491 21.26 9.24 28.33
N GLY A 492 21.06 10.43 27.75
CA GLY A 492 21.64 11.70 28.16
C GLY A 492 20.56 12.74 28.47
N THR A 493 20.46 13.78 27.63
CA THR A 493 19.57 14.94 27.82
C THR A 493 18.08 14.61 27.79
N LEU A 494 17.68 13.51 27.17
CA LEU A 494 16.30 13.04 27.10
C LEU A 494 16.05 11.78 27.94
N LYS A 495 16.97 11.39 28.84
CA LYS A 495 16.83 10.18 29.67
C LYS A 495 15.55 10.11 30.52
N SER A 496 14.96 11.28 30.81
CA SER A 496 13.75 11.41 31.63
C SER A 496 12.47 11.46 30.78
N THR A 497 12.60 11.47 29.45
CA THR A 497 11.48 11.15 28.55
C THR A 497 11.25 9.64 28.55
N ASN A 498 10.00 9.23 28.30
CA ASN A 498 9.64 7.81 28.32
C ASN A 498 8.85 7.39 27.07
N THR A 499 8.68 8.30 26.12
CA THR A 499 7.88 8.10 24.92
C THR A 499 8.67 8.59 23.72
N HIS A 500 8.59 7.86 22.63
CA HIS A 500 9.12 8.23 21.32
C HIS A 500 7.96 8.25 20.32
N MET A 501 7.51 9.45 19.94
CA MET A 501 6.48 9.60 18.92
C MET A 501 7.11 9.53 17.53
N THR A 502 6.65 8.57 16.74
CA THR A 502 7.01 8.46 15.34
C THR A 502 6.10 9.36 14.50
N GLY A 503 6.66 10.46 14.02
CA GLY A 503 5.97 11.36 13.09
C GLY A 503 5.68 10.64 11.77
N TRP A 504 4.41 10.55 11.40
CA TRP A 504 3.94 10.10 10.10
C TRP A 504 3.76 11.32 9.19
N TYR A 505 4.90 11.91 8.89
CA TYR A 505 5.10 13.17 8.18
C TYR A 505 5.91 12.88 6.91
N LYS A 506 5.20 12.59 5.81
CA LYS A 506 5.80 12.13 4.55
C LYS A 506 6.07 13.31 3.63
N ASN A 507 7.26 13.36 3.05
CA ASN A 507 7.61 14.37 2.05
C ASN A 507 7.03 13.95 0.69
N ALA A 508 7.87 13.67 -0.31
CA ALA A 508 7.44 13.36 -1.66
C ALA A 508 6.44 12.17 -1.72
N PRO A 509 5.37 12.27 -2.53
CA PRO A 509 4.32 11.25 -2.54
C PRO A 509 4.74 9.84 -2.97
N ASP A 510 5.79 9.76 -3.77
CA ASP A 510 6.36 8.53 -4.32
C ASP A 510 7.36 7.82 -3.38
N GLU A 511 7.50 8.26 -2.12
CA GLU A 511 8.29 7.55 -1.10
C GLU A 511 7.52 6.33 -0.54
N THR A 512 7.71 5.15 -1.12
CA THR A 512 6.96 3.93 -0.73
C THR A 512 7.54 3.16 0.47
N THR A 513 8.73 3.52 0.96
CA THR A 513 9.43 2.79 2.04
C THR A 513 9.06 3.24 3.45
N TYR A 514 8.15 4.20 3.56
CA TYR A 514 7.92 4.96 4.79
C TYR A 514 7.42 4.09 5.96
N VAL A 515 6.49 3.16 5.70
CA VAL A 515 5.94 2.23 6.71
C VAL A 515 7.05 1.39 7.36
N TYR A 516 7.98 0.82 6.57
CA TYR A 516 9.07 -0.01 7.11
C TYR A 516 9.98 0.79 8.04
N LYS A 517 10.32 2.04 7.65
CA LYS A 517 11.14 2.94 8.47
C LYS A 517 10.45 3.22 9.82
N ARG A 518 9.13 3.40 9.82
CA ARG A 518 8.36 3.69 11.04
C ARG A 518 8.23 2.47 11.94
N LEU A 519 8.01 1.29 11.38
CA LEU A 519 8.06 0.01 12.11
C LEU A 519 9.41 -0.20 12.79
N TYR A 520 10.52 -0.04 12.05
CA TYR A 520 11.87 -0.15 12.59
C TYR A 520 12.08 0.84 13.76
N ASN A 521 11.69 2.12 13.58
CA ASN A 521 11.86 3.12 14.62
C ASN A 521 11.10 2.75 15.91
N MET A 522 9.83 2.33 15.80
CA MET A 522 9.04 1.94 16.98
C MET A 522 9.65 0.71 17.68
N GLN A 523 10.13 -0.29 16.92
CA GLN A 523 10.73 -1.50 17.48
C GLN A 523 12.06 -1.22 18.19
N VAL A 524 12.90 -0.34 17.63
CA VAL A 524 14.15 0.10 18.28
C VAL A 524 13.85 0.94 19.53
N SER A 525 12.90 1.87 19.46
CA SER A 525 12.50 2.69 20.62
C SER A 525 11.93 1.85 21.76
N ARG A 526 11.14 0.80 21.46
CA ARG A 526 10.69 -0.17 22.47
C ARG A 526 11.83 -0.93 23.10
N LYS A 527 12.86 -1.31 22.33
CA LYS A 527 14.08 -1.93 22.89
C LYS A 527 14.81 -1.00 23.86
N LEU A 528 14.74 0.32 23.64
CA LEU A 528 15.25 1.34 24.55
C LEU A 528 14.37 1.56 25.80
N GLY A 529 13.25 0.84 25.92
CA GLY A 529 12.32 0.95 27.04
C GLY A 529 11.34 2.11 26.94
N LEU A 530 11.20 2.70 25.75
CA LEU A 530 10.27 3.81 25.50
C LEU A 530 8.91 3.27 25.06
N PHE A 531 7.84 3.95 25.49
CA PHE A 531 6.54 3.87 24.80
C PHE A 531 6.68 4.46 23.40
N THR A 532 5.86 3.98 22.48
CA THR A 532 5.93 4.43 21.09
C THR A 532 4.55 4.69 20.54
N GLY A 533 4.48 5.31 19.37
CA GLY A 533 3.23 5.47 18.67
C GLY A 533 3.38 6.36 17.45
N VAL A 534 2.25 6.64 16.83
CA VAL A 534 2.15 7.42 15.61
C VAL A 534 1.55 8.77 15.90
N PHE A 535 2.24 9.81 15.43
CA PHE A 535 1.70 11.15 15.29
C PHE A 535 1.55 11.43 13.81
N ILE A 536 0.33 11.43 13.26
CA ILE A 536 0.14 11.56 11.82
C ILE A 536 -0.23 12.98 11.40
N PHE A 537 0.40 13.46 10.34
CA PHE A 537 -0.16 14.54 9.55
C PHE A 537 -0.79 13.90 8.30
N PRO A 538 -2.12 13.99 8.11
CA PRO A 538 -2.82 13.15 7.13
C PRO A 538 -2.60 13.55 5.67
N VAL A 539 -1.64 14.43 5.41
CA VAL A 539 -1.22 14.88 4.09
C VAL A 539 0.31 14.80 3.97
N HIS A 540 0.80 14.84 2.75
CA HIS A 540 2.20 15.00 2.41
C HIS A 540 2.68 16.40 2.79
N GLU A 541 3.74 16.49 3.58
CA GLU A 541 4.54 17.71 3.74
C GLU A 541 5.46 17.89 2.53
N TRP A 542 4.85 17.96 1.36
CA TRP A 542 5.51 18.27 0.11
C TRP A 542 4.87 19.51 -0.49
N LEU A 543 5.40 19.96 -1.63
CA LEU A 543 4.98 21.18 -2.32
C LEU A 543 3.45 21.35 -2.31
N PRO A 544 2.91 22.52 -1.91
CA PRO A 544 1.51 22.82 -2.15
C PRO A 544 1.25 22.86 -3.66
N GLY A 545 -0.01 22.75 -4.09
CA GLY A 545 -0.31 22.78 -5.52
C GLY A 545 -1.10 21.59 -6.03
N PHE A 546 -1.82 20.84 -5.20
CA PHE A 546 -2.63 19.73 -5.69
C PHE A 546 -4.09 20.14 -5.82
N SER A 547 -4.68 19.85 -6.97
CA SER A 547 -6.06 20.22 -7.24
C SER A 547 -7.08 19.26 -6.63
N TRP A 548 -8.05 19.81 -5.91
CA TRP A 548 -9.21 19.11 -5.34
C TRP A 548 -10.49 19.84 -5.68
N GLN A 549 -11.55 19.11 -6.01
CA GLN A 549 -12.90 19.63 -6.10
C GLN A 549 -13.61 19.50 -4.76
N VAL A 550 -14.24 20.58 -4.34
CA VAL A 550 -15.21 20.66 -3.24
C VAL A 550 -16.54 21.06 -3.85
N GLU A 551 -17.61 20.36 -3.49
CA GLU A 551 -18.97 20.75 -3.88
C GLU A 551 -19.53 21.68 -2.80
N VAL A 552 -20.01 22.86 -3.19
CA VAL A 552 -20.67 23.77 -2.24
C VAL A 552 -22.13 23.92 -2.61
N ALA A 553 -22.98 23.83 -1.59
CA ALA A 553 -24.44 23.86 -1.77
C ALA A 553 -24.97 25.27 -2.05
N SER A 554 -24.25 26.32 -1.66
CA SER A 554 -24.68 27.70 -1.87
C SER A 554 -23.46 28.62 -2.08
N PRO A 555 -23.28 29.18 -3.29
CA PRO A 555 -24.09 28.99 -4.47
C PRO A 555 -23.81 27.58 -4.99
N ALA A 556 -24.85 26.86 -5.42
CA ALA A 556 -24.69 25.50 -5.91
C ALA A 556 -23.63 25.45 -7.02
N GLY A 557 -22.54 24.71 -6.80
CA GLY A 557 -21.44 24.63 -7.75
C GLY A 557 -20.30 23.75 -7.29
N LYS A 558 -19.47 23.32 -8.26
CA LYS A 558 -18.21 22.61 -8.01
C LYS A 558 -17.07 23.61 -8.08
N PHE A 559 -16.30 23.69 -7.02
CA PHE A 559 -15.15 24.56 -6.92
C PHE A 559 -13.91 23.70 -6.81
N SER A 560 -12.85 24.06 -7.53
CA SER A 560 -11.54 23.45 -7.25
C SER A 560 -10.80 24.28 -6.20
N ARG A 561 -9.89 23.67 -5.45
CA ARG A 561 -8.94 24.31 -4.55
C ARG A 561 -7.57 23.65 -4.71
N SER A 562 -6.53 24.38 -4.35
CA SER A 562 -5.15 23.89 -4.34
C SER A 562 -4.65 23.70 -2.91
N ASP A 563 -4.14 22.51 -2.56
CA ASP A 563 -3.58 22.21 -1.23
C ASP A 563 -2.51 21.12 -1.29
N LYS A 564 -2.03 20.64 -0.14
CA LYS A 564 -1.19 19.45 0.02
C LYS A 564 -1.95 18.18 -0.37
N ALA A 565 -1.22 17.19 -0.86
CA ALA A 565 -1.76 15.87 -1.13
C ALA A 565 -2.08 15.08 0.16
N PRO A 566 -3.33 14.64 0.45
CA PRO A 566 -3.63 13.51 1.30
C PRO A 566 -2.73 12.31 1.08
N LEU A 567 -2.39 11.67 2.20
CA LEU A 567 -1.87 10.31 2.22
C LEU A 567 -2.89 9.34 1.60
N SER A 568 -2.43 8.17 1.16
CA SER A 568 -3.36 7.16 0.65
C SER A 568 -4.27 6.67 1.79
N PRO A 569 -5.53 6.32 1.51
CA PRO A 569 -6.40 5.75 2.53
C PRO A 569 -5.80 4.49 3.18
N SER A 570 -5.15 3.62 2.40
CA SER A 570 -4.43 2.44 2.91
C SER A 570 -3.35 2.81 3.92
N GLU A 571 -2.58 3.86 3.64
CA GLU A 571 -1.51 4.35 4.51
C GLU A 571 -2.09 4.92 5.81
N LEU A 572 -3.19 5.68 5.76
CA LEU A 572 -3.86 6.22 6.95
C LEU A 572 -4.37 5.11 7.89
N VAL A 573 -5.00 4.07 7.33
CA VAL A 573 -5.48 2.89 8.09
C VAL A 573 -4.32 2.15 8.72
N THR A 574 -3.27 1.92 7.94
CA THR A 574 -2.05 1.23 8.37
C THR A 574 -1.34 2.01 9.48
N ALA A 575 -1.22 3.33 9.35
CA ALA A 575 -0.59 4.19 10.34
C ALA A 575 -1.31 4.17 11.68
N ALA A 576 -2.63 4.33 11.68
CA ALA A 576 -3.45 4.26 12.89
C ALA A 576 -3.36 2.88 13.57
N PHE A 577 -3.49 1.81 12.79
CA PHE A 577 -3.40 0.44 13.30
C PHE A 577 -2.04 0.18 13.94
N LEU A 578 -0.94 0.49 13.23
CA LEU A 578 0.42 0.25 13.70
C LEU A 578 0.76 1.12 14.91
N GLY A 579 0.25 2.34 15.00
CA GLY A 579 0.41 3.20 16.18
C GLY A 579 -0.12 2.57 17.47
N LEU A 580 -1.09 1.66 17.37
CA LEU A 580 -1.67 0.94 18.51
C LEU A 580 -1.17 -0.50 18.65
N ASP A 581 -0.89 -1.19 17.54
CA ASP A 581 -0.41 -2.57 17.53
C ASP A 581 1.09 -2.68 17.84
N GLU A 582 1.90 -1.87 17.15
CA GLU A 582 3.35 -1.74 17.35
C GLU A 582 3.70 -0.61 18.31
N GLY A 583 2.73 0.21 18.69
CA GLY A 583 2.88 1.29 19.66
C GLY A 583 1.83 1.25 20.77
N ASP A 584 1.66 2.38 21.43
CA ASP A 584 0.70 2.64 22.50
C ASP A 584 -0.18 3.86 22.18
N ILE A 585 0.16 4.62 21.14
CA ILE A 585 -0.35 5.97 20.90
C ILE A 585 -0.68 6.16 19.41
N ALA A 586 -1.86 6.69 19.11
CA ALA A 586 -2.26 7.17 17.79
C ALA A 586 -2.85 8.58 17.93
N ILE A 587 -2.18 9.58 17.38
CA ILE A 587 -2.60 10.99 17.42
C ILE A 587 -2.68 11.53 15.99
N VAL A 588 -3.80 12.16 15.66
CA VAL A 588 -3.92 12.94 14.43
C VAL A 588 -3.54 14.40 14.70
N TRP A 589 -2.74 14.98 13.80
CA TRP A 589 -2.41 16.40 13.79
C TRP A 589 -3.67 17.27 13.69
N ASP A 590 -3.57 18.48 14.21
CA ASP A 590 -4.56 19.55 14.15
C ASP A 590 -5.82 19.30 14.99
N THR A 591 -5.69 19.52 16.30
CA THR A 591 -6.70 19.16 17.31
C THR A 591 -7.70 20.28 17.67
N ASP A 592 -7.66 21.41 16.95
CA ASP A 592 -8.31 22.65 17.40
C ASP A 592 -9.11 23.40 16.33
N PHE A 593 -9.55 22.71 15.28
CA PHE A 593 -10.38 23.30 14.24
C PHE A 593 -11.57 22.40 13.91
N TRP A 594 -12.68 23.02 13.53
CA TRP A 594 -13.85 22.35 12.99
C TRP A 594 -14.26 23.01 11.67
N LEU A 595 -14.87 22.23 10.80
CA LEU A 595 -15.53 22.72 9.60
C LEU A 595 -17.02 22.88 9.83
N SER A 596 -17.56 23.94 9.22
CA SER A 596 -19.01 24.12 9.11
C SER A 596 -19.61 22.95 8.32
N LYS A 597 -20.78 22.47 8.78
CA LYS A 597 -21.59 21.53 8.00
C LYS A 597 -22.20 22.20 6.77
N ASN A 598 -22.26 23.52 6.74
CA ASN A 598 -22.69 24.31 5.60
C ASN A 598 -21.48 24.65 4.71
N PRO A 599 -21.40 24.08 3.49
CA PRO A 599 -20.26 24.32 2.59
C PRO A 599 -20.05 25.79 2.23
N ALA A 600 -21.09 26.62 2.31
CA ALA A 600 -21.02 28.05 2.02
C ALA A 600 -20.13 28.84 3.00
N ASP A 601 -19.88 28.30 4.19
CA ASP A 601 -19.09 28.97 5.24
C ASP A 601 -17.59 28.63 5.17
N GLN A 602 -17.19 27.76 4.24
CA GLN A 602 -15.80 27.32 4.08
C GLN A 602 -14.97 28.37 3.34
N LYS A 603 -13.76 28.64 3.84
CA LYS A 603 -12.78 29.52 3.17
C LYS A 603 -11.94 28.68 2.20
N VAL A 604 -12.14 28.85 0.91
CA VAL A 604 -11.38 28.11 -0.12
C VAL A 604 -10.77 29.05 -1.15
N SER A 605 -9.50 28.83 -1.51
CA SER A 605 -8.96 29.32 -2.78
C SER A 605 -9.76 28.63 -3.89
N TRP A 606 -10.22 29.38 -4.87
CA TRP A 606 -11.20 28.87 -5.83
C TRP A 606 -10.83 29.19 -7.26
N MET A 607 -11.28 28.32 -8.16
CA MET A 607 -11.33 28.59 -9.59
C MET A 607 -12.78 28.51 -10.03
N GLY A 608 -13.35 29.63 -10.46
CA GLY A 608 -14.71 29.68 -10.97
C GLY A 608 -14.86 29.00 -12.32
N THR A 609 -16.07 28.56 -12.63
CA THR A 609 -16.42 28.05 -13.96
C THR A 609 -15.99 29.05 -15.04
N GLY A 610 -15.07 28.63 -15.94
CA GLY A 610 -14.57 29.46 -17.04
C GLY A 610 -13.37 30.35 -16.71
N LYS A 611 -12.78 30.25 -15.51
CA LYS A 611 -11.52 30.92 -15.15
C LYS A 611 -10.32 29.99 -15.38
N ASP A 612 -9.16 30.57 -15.64
CA ASP A 612 -7.90 29.86 -15.93
C ASP A 612 -6.85 29.96 -14.82
N ARG A 613 -7.08 30.79 -13.79
CA ARG A 613 -6.16 31.01 -12.66
C ARG A 613 -6.85 30.90 -11.31
N TRP A 614 -6.07 30.61 -10.27
CA TRP A 614 -6.53 30.64 -8.89
C TRP A 614 -6.86 32.06 -8.45
N GLU A 615 -8.02 32.23 -7.80
CA GLU A 615 -8.39 33.46 -7.11
C GLU A 615 -8.09 33.33 -5.62
N GLY A 616 -7.60 34.41 -5.01
CA GLY A 616 -7.15 34.40 -3.63
C GLY A 616 -8.31 34.19 -2.65
N PRO A 617 -8.06 33.71 -1.41
CA PRO A 617 -9.11 33.53 -0.39
C PRO A 617 -9.92 34.81 -0.09
N GLY A 618 -9.32 35.99 -0.30
CA GLY A 618 -9.97 37.30 -0.12
C GLY A 618 -10.91 37.71 -1.26
N GLU A 619 -10.81 37.05 -2.41
CA GLU A 619 -11.66 37.22 -3.59
C GLU A 619 -12.79 36.18 -3.63
N PHE A 620 -12.81 35.24 -2.68
CA PHE A 620 -13.92 34.31 -2.51
C PHE A 620 -15.17 35.08 -2.07
N PRO A 621 -16.31 34.98 -2.79
CA PRO A 621 -17.49 35.82 -2.55
C PRO A 621 -18.19 35.58 -1.20
N TYR A 622 -17.77 34.58 -0.42
CA TYR A 622 -18.37 34.21 0.86
C TYR A 622 -17.36 34.37 1.99
N LYS A 623 -17.58 35.37 2.84
CA LYS A 623 -16.79 35.60 4.06
C LYS A 623 -17.59 35.13 5.27
N SER A 624 -17.07 34.16 6.01
CA SER A 624 -17.51 33.93 7.40
C SER A 624 -16.42 34.33 8.39
N ASN A 625 -16.85 35.08 9.41
CA ASN A 625 -16.06 35.42 10.60
C ASN A 625 -16.23 34.28 11.61
N GLY A 626 -15.43 33.20 11.55
CA GLY A 626 -15.36 32.28 12.70
C GLY A 626 -14.91 30.85 12.43
N ALA A 627 -15.15 30.29 11.24
CA ALA A 627 -14.67 28.94 10.92
C ALA A 627 -13.25 29.00 10.34
N GLY A 628 -12.31 28.31 10.99
CA GLY A 628 -10.95 28.13 10.53
C GLY A 628 -10.88 27.29 9.25
N PHE A 629 -9.82 27.51 8.48
CA PHE A 629 -9.53 26.82 7.23
C PHE A 629 -9.25 25.33 7.47
N GLY A 630 -10.10 24.42 6.99
CA GLY A 630 -9.77 23.00 6.86
C GLY A 630 -9.18 22.72 5.49
N GLY A 631 -7.89 23.01 5.29
CA GLY A 631 -7.19 22.83 4.01
C GLY A 631 -7.14 21.39 3.51
N TYR A 632 -7.32 20.42 4.40
CA TYR A 632 -7.15 19.00 4.07
C TYR A 632 -8.46 18.31 3.72
N PRO A 633 -8.46 17.30 2.83
CA PRO A 633 -9.65 16.51 2.56
C PRO A 633 -10.12 15.76 3.81
N GLN A 634 -11.34 16.03 4.27
CA GLN A 634 -11.75 15.64 5.63
C GLN A 634 -11.96 14.15 5.83
N TRP A 635 -12.20 13.41 4.74
CA TRP A 635 -12.26 11.96 4.77
C TRP A 635 -10.96 11.34 5.31
N THR A 636 -9.81 12.04 5.30
CA THR A 636 -8.57 11.49 5.87
C THR A 636 -8.69 11.23 7.37
N TYR A 637 -9.44 12.07 8.08
CA TYR A 637 -9.71 11.91 9.52
C TYR A 637 -10.64 10.73 9.79
N ASP A 638 -11.62 10.49 8.92
CA ASP A 638 -12.48 9.30 8.98
C ASP A 638 -11.68 8.02 8.75
N VAL A 639 -10.84 8.03 7.71
CA VAL A 639 -10.04 6.86 7.32
C VAL A 639 -8.97 6.52 8.37
N PHE A 640 -8.37 7.52 9.02
CA PHE A 640 -7.49 7.26 10.16
C PHE A 640 -8.22 6.54 11.30
N HIS A 641 -9.44 6.98 11.64
CA HIS A 641 -10.28 6.30 12.63
C HIS A 641 -10.57 4.84 12.24
N PHE A 642 -10.70 4.53 10.95
CA PHE A 642 -10.92 3.16 10.49
C PHE A 642 -9.75 2.23 10.85
N GLY A 643 -8.51 2.71 10.87
CA GLY A 643 -7.38 1.91 11.38
C GLY A 643 -7.45 1.64 12.89
N VAL A 644 -7.99 2.58 13.67
CA VAL A 644 -8.26 2.37 15.10
C VAL A 644 -9.38 1.34 15.31
N LEU A 645 -10.43 1.38 14.49
CA LEU A 645 -11.48 0.35 14.48
C LEU A 645 -10.92 -1.03 14.14
N LEU A 646 -10.05 -1.14 13.12
CA LEU A 646 -9.40 -2.39 12.76
C LEU A 646 -8.64 -2.97 13.96
N TYR A 647 -7.83 -2.14 14.63
CA TYR A 647 -7.09 -2.55 15.83
C TYR A 647 -8.05 -3.02 16.93
N SER A 648 -9.10 -2.26 17.22
CA SER A 648 -10.08 -2.59 18.25
C SER A 648 -10.82 -3.90 17.99
N HIS A 649 -11.12 -4.20 16.74
CA HIS A 649 -11.81 -5.45 16.36
C HIS A 649 -10.86 -6.66 16.23
N THR A 650 -9.56 -6.42 16.19
CA THR A 650 -8.54 -7.47 16.02
C THR A 650 -7.54 -7.47 17.18
N SER A 651 -6.39 -6.83 17.00
CA SER A 651 -5.24 -6.83 17.90
C SER A 651 -5.52 -6.46 19.35
N ALA A 652 -6.57 -5.69 19.64
CA ALA A 652 -6.95 -5.38 21.02
C ALA A 652 -7.23 -6.65 21.86
N ALA A 653 -7.75 -7.72 21.24
CA ALA A 653 -8.00 -8.99 21.92
C ALA A 653 -6.71 -9.70 22.36
N THR A 654 -5.60 -9.41 21.69
CA THR A 654 -4.28 -9.97 21.98
C THR A 654 -3.29 -8.93 22.50
N ASP A 655 -3.75 -7.75 22.93
CA ASP A 655 -2.88 -6.71 23.47
C ASP A 655 -2.14 -7.22 24.71
N GLY A 656 -0.81 -7.02 24.74
CA GLY A 656 0.07 -7.61 25.76
C GLY A 656 0.29 -9.12 25.62
N GLY A 657 -0.11 -9.73 24.50
CA GLY A 657 0.22 -11.10 24.11
C GLY A 657 1.63 -11.25 23.54
N GLU A 658 2.00 -12.48 23.22
CA GLU A 658 3.29 -12.82 22.63
C GLU A 658 3.23 -12.63 21.10
N SER A 659 4.16 -11.85 20.53
CA SER A 659 4.17 -11.50 19.10
C SER A 659 5.38 -12.07 18.40
N HIS A 660 5.18 -12.66 17.22
CA HIS A 660 6.24 -13.20 16.36
C HIS A 660 6.00 -12.80 14.91
N TYR A 661 7.06 -12.49 14.17
CA TYR A 661 6.98 -12.56 12.72
C TYR A 661 6.80 -14.02 12.31
N ALA A 662 5.96 -14.26 11.31
CA ALA A 662 5.58 -15.60 10.86
C ALA A 662 6.11 -15.89 9.45
N SER A 663 6.38 -17.17 9.18
CA SER A 663 6.68 -17.59 7.81
C SER A 663 5.43 -17.48 6.95
N PHE A 664 5.59 -16.94 5.74
CA PHE A 664 4.49 -16.83 4.80
C PHE A 664 4.94 -17.11 3.37
N ARG A 665 4.00 -17.36 2.46
CA ARG A 665 4.25 -17.37 1.01
C ARG A 665 3.08 -16.76 0.27
N ILE A 666 3.39 -16.24 -0.90
CA ILE A 666 2.43 -15.62 -1.81
C ILE A 666 2.32 -16.49 -3.06
N ASP A 667 1.10 -16.74 -3.54
CA ASP A 667 0.79 -17.45 -4.79
C ASP A 667 1.46 -18.81 -4.94
N GLY A 668 1.49 -19.57 -3.84
CA GLY A 668 2.10 -20.90 -3.79
C GLY A 668 3.62 -20.90 -3.96
N GLY A 669 4.26 -19.72 -3.95
CA GLY A 669 5.70 -19.54 -4.09
C GLY A 669 6.52 -20.10 -2.93
N SER A 670 7.79 -19.72 -2.88
CA SER A 670 8.70 -20.15 -1.80
C SER A 670 8.28 -19.54 -0.46
N TRP A 671 8.49 -20.30 0.62
CA TRP A 671 8.31 -19.80 1.98
C TRP A 671 9.34 -18.73 2.28
N ILE A 672 8.86 -17.55 2.66
CA ILE A 672 9.64 -16.47 3.24
C ILE A 672 9.68 -16.74 4.73
N THR A 673 10.86 -17.06 5.25
CA THR A 673 11.08 -17.34 6.66
C THR A 673 11.60 -16.09 7.36
N PRO A 674 10.94 -15.61 8.43
CA PRO A 674 11.38 -14.44 9.14
C PRO A 674 12.69 -14.73 9.86
N ARG A 675 13.48 -13.68 10.06
CA ARG A 675 14.73 -13.81 10.81
C ARG A 675 14.48 -14.14 12.29
N LEU A 676 15.28 -15.06 12.81
CA LEU A 676 15.27 -15.45 14.23
C LEU A 676 15.66 -14.32 15.18
N ASP A 677 16.42 -13.33 14.70
CA ASP A 677 16.81 -12.14 15.47
C ASP A 677 15.70 -11.08 15.56
N GLY A 678 14.54 -11.35 14.92
CA GLY A 678 13.39 -10.45 14.87
C GLY A 678 13.56 -9.25 13.95
N SER A 679 14.67 -9.13 13.21
CA SER A 679 14.95 -7.98 12.32
C SER A 679 14.32 -8.07 10.94
N ASP A 680 13.24 -8.87 10.79
CA ASP A 680 12.63 -9.16 9.49
C ASP A 680 12.09 -7.91 8.78
N VAL A 681 11.73 -6.86 9.54
CA VAL A 681 11.35 -5.55 8.99
C VAL A 681 12.42 -4.95 8.07
N LEU A 682 13.71 -5.21 8.35
CA LEU A 682 14.81 -4.70 7.53
C LEU A 682 14.97 -5.51 6.24
N ASP A 683 14.76 -6.83 6.28
CA ASP A 683 14.75 -7.67 5.08
C ASP A 683 13.56 -7.32 4.20
N ALA A 684 12.40 -7.10 4.81
CA ALA A 684 11.19 -6.70 4.11
C ALA A 684 11.34 -5.33 3.44
N TRP A 685 12.00 -4.39 4.10
CA TRP A 685 12.34 -3.08 3.52
C TRP A 685 13.26 -3.25 2.29
N ASP A 686 14.38 -3.95 2.44
CA ASP A 686 15.36 -4.14 1.36
C ASP A 686 14.75 -4.82 0.13
N GLN A 687 14.00 -5.89 0.38
CA GLN A 687 13.41 -6.74 -0.65
C GLN A 687 12.06 -6.24 -1.15
N LYS A 688 11.54 -5.14 -0.57
CA LYS A 688 10.23 -4.58 -0.88
C LYS A 688 9.11 -5.63 -0.86
N ARG A 689 9.03 -6.39 0.24
CA ARG A 689 8.06 -7.49 0.42
C ARG A 689 7.18 -7.31 1.65
N GLY A 690 6.16 -8.15 1.78
CA GLY A 690 5.29 -8.17 2.94
C GLY A 690 5.95 -8.62 4.25
N LEU A 691 5.24 -8.36 5.34
CA LEU A 691 5.49 -8.83 6.69
C LEU A 691 4.22 -9.50 7.22
N ALA A 692 4.34 -10.75 7.67
CA ALA A 692 3.30 -11.45 8.41
C ALA A 692 3.66 -11.49 9.90
N LYS A 693 2.72 -11.15 10.76
CA LYS A 693 2.88 -11.16 12.21
C LYS A 693 1.74 -11.95 12.85
N VAL A 694 2.08 -12.71 13.87
CA VAL A 694 1.16 -13.53 14.67
C VAL A 694 1.32 -13.12 16.14
N THR A 695 0.23 -12.69 16.75
CA THR A 695 0.18 -12.34 18.18
C THR A 695 -0.76 -13.27 18.91
N LYS A 696 -0.33 -13.87 20.02
CA LYS A 696 -1.12 -14.84 20.79
C LYS A 696 -1.38 -14.37 22.20
N LYS A 697 -2.63 -14.51 22.66
CA LYS A 697 -3.01 -14.29 24.06
C LYS A 697 -4.11 -15.25 24.47
N GLY A 698 -3.77 -16.19 25.35
CA GLY A 698 -4.69 -17.27 25.72
C GLY A 698 -5.05 -18.11 24.48
N LYS A 699 -6.35 -18.22 24.18
CA LYS A 699 -6.86 -18.97 23.01
C LYS A 699 -7.06 -18.11 21.77
N VAL A 700 -6.75 -16.82 21.83
CA VAL A 700 -6.92 -15.90 20.70
C VAL A 700 -5.58 -15.71 20.00
N VAL A 701 -5.61 -15.80 18.67
CA VAL A 701 -4.49 -15.47 17.78
C VAL A 701 -4.92 -14.33 16.88
N THR A 702 -4.18 -13.23 16.89
CA THR A 702 -4.30 -12.18 15.88
C THR A 702 -3.26 -12.43 14.80
N ILE A 703 -3.69 -12.41 13.55
CA ILE A 703 -2.80 -12.48 12.39
C ILE A 703 -2.91 -11.16 11.66
N SER A 704 -1.77 -10.51 11.43
CA SER A 704 -1.68 -9.31 10.60
C SER A 704 -0.68 -9.47 9.46
N TYR A 705 -1.01 -8.86 8.33
CA TYR A 705 -0.15 -8.82 7.15
C TYR A 705 -0.15 -7.42 6.54
N VAL A 706 1.02 -6.90 6.22
CA VAL A 706 1.17 -5.62 5.52
C VAL A 706 2.28 -5.72 4.49
N ASN A 707 2.04 -5.19 3.29
CA ASN A 707 3.05 -5.05 2.25
C ASN A 707 2.98 -3.66 1.63
N PRO A 708 3.73 -2.68 2.15
CA PRO A 708 3.77 -1.32 1.60
C PRO A 708 4.15 -1.24 0.11
N ALA A 709 4.82 -2.26 -0.41
CA ALA A 709 5.24 -2.36 -1.80
C ALA A 709 4.39 -3.35 -2.63
N ALA A 710 3.24 -3.79 -2.11
CA ALA A 710 2.32 -4.62 -2.87
C ALA A 710 1.81 -3.87 -4.10
N ASP A 711 1.57 -4.64 -5.16
CA ASP A 711 0.74 -4.16 -6.25
C ASP A 711 -0.74 -4.13 -5.81
N ASN A 712 -1.60 -3.63 -6.68
CA ASN A 712 -3.04 -3.56 -6.42
C ASN A 712 -3.80 -4.81 -6.94
N GLN A 713 -3.13 -5.96 -7.04
CA GLN A 713 -3.73 -7.24 -7.44
C GLN A 713 -4.04 -8.13 -6.22
N PRO A 714 -5.03 -9.03 -6.33
CA PRO A 714 -5.29 -10.04 -5.32
C PRO A 714 -4.23 -11.14 -5.41
N HIS A 715 -3.70 -11.50 -4.25
CA HIS A 715 -2.74 -12.57 -4.10
C HIS A 715 -3.21 -13.56 -3.05
N SER A 716 -3.05 -14.85 -3.32
CA SER A 716 -3.22 -15.87 -2.29
C SER A 716 -2.06 -15.81 -1.30
N ILE A 717 -2.37 -15.91 -0.02
CA ILE A 717 -1.38 -15.94 1.06
C ILE A 717 -1.56 -17.17 1.93
N GLU A 718 -0.45 -17.75 2.32
CA GLU A 718 -0.40 -18.80 3.34
C GLU A 718 0.55 -18.37 4.45
N ILE A 719 0.10 -18.45 5.70
CA ILE A 719 0.87 -18.06 6.90
C ILE A 719 0.98 -19.26 7.83
N ARG A 720 2.20 -19.63 8.24
CA ARG A 720 2.44 -20.71 9.20
C ARG A 720 2.34 -20.22 10.63
N ASP A 721 1.73 -21.03 11.48
CA ASP A 721 1.78 -20.83 12.92
C ASP A 721 3.25 -20.99 13.41
N PRO A 722 3.84 -19.96 14.03
CA PRO A 722 5.22 -20.02 14.54
C PRO A 722 5.45 -21.16 15.54
N ASP A 723 4.41 -21.55 16.29
CA ASP A 723 4.52 -22.59 17.32
C ASP A 723 4.09 -23.98 16.81
N ASN A 724 3.50 -24.05 15.63
CA ASN A 724 3.05 -25.30 15.03
C ASN A 724 3.17 -25.24 13.50
N ALA A 725 4.33 -25.64 12.99
CA ALA A 725 4.59 -25.63 11.55
C ALA A 725 3.63 -26.48 10.69
N SER A 726 2.86 -27.41 11.30
CA SER A 726 1.81 -28.16 10.59
C SER A 726 0.52 -27.36 10.38
N ARG A 727 0.31 -26.29 11.17
CA ARG A 727 -0.82 -25.39 11.03
C ARG A 727 -0.44 -24.24 10.09
N THR A 728 -1.21 -24.11 9.02
CA THR A 728 -1.10 -23.01 8.05
C THR A 728 -2.49 -22.42 7.87
N TRP A 729 -2.58 -21.09 7.86
CA TRP A 729 -3.80 -20.35 7.56
C TRP A 729 -3.71 -19.77 6.16
N ARG A 730 -4.83 -19.83 5.42
CA ARG A 730 -4.91 -19.36 4.04
C ARG A 730 -5.85 -18.19 3.89
N GLY A 731 -5.50 -17.26 3.01
CA GLY A 731 -6.39 -16.18 2.62
C GLY A 731 -5.98 -15.47 1.33
N THR A 732 -6.56 -14.28 1.13
CA THR A 732 -6.27 -13.42 -0.02
C THR A 732 -5.89 -12.03 0.48
N VAL A 733 -4.78 -11.47 0.01
CA VAL A 733 -4.30 -10.12 0.36
C VAL A 733 -4.15 -9.28 -0.90
N PHE A 734 -4.24 -7.96 -0.78
CA PHE A 734 -4.29 -7.05 -1.92
C PHE A 734 -3.90 -5.63 -1.49
N GLY A 735 -3.13 -4.93 -2.33
CA GLY A 735 -2.70 -3.57 -2.04
C GLY A 735 -1.83 -3.43 -0.80
N ASP A 736 -1.59 -2.17 -0.45
CA ASP A 736 -0.65 -1.74 0.60
C ASP A 736 -1.28 -1.59 2.00
N VAL A 737 -2.58 -1.88 2.14
CA VAL A 737 -3.28 -1.79 3.42
C VAL A 737 -2.87 -2.93 4.35
N ILE A 738 -2.84 -2.65 5.66
CA ILE A 738 -2.74 -3.71 6.66
C ILE A 738 -4.02 -4.56 6.70
N HIS A 739 -3.81 -5.88 6.65
CA HIS A 739 -4.84 -6.90 6.83
C HIS A 739 -4.71 -7.43 8.26
N SER A 740 -5.83 -7.62 8.96
CA SER A 740 -5.82 -8.17 10.31
C SER A 740 -7.07 -9.01 10.60
N VAL A 741 -6.92 -10.09 11.34
CA VAL A 741 -7.99 -11.00 11.75
C VAL A 741 -7.68 -11.68 13.07
N ASN A 742 -8.71 -12.00 13.84
CA ASN A 742 -8.62 -12.84 15.03
C ASN A 742 -9.11 -14.25 14.73
N LEU A 743 -8.35 -15.25 15.17
CA LEU A 743 -8.69 -16.67 15.15
C LEU A 743 -8.73 -17.21 16.58
N SER A 744 -9.50 -18.27 16.79
CA SER A 744 -9.47 -19.05 18.03
C SER A 744 -8.66 -20.33 17.80
N ILE A 745 -7.76 -20.66 18.72
CA ILE A 745 -6.94 -21.89 18.68
C ILE A 745 -7.19 -22.84 19.84
#